data_AF-A0AA88MM60-F1
#
_entry.id   AF-A0AA88MM60-F1
#
_cell.length_a   1.000
_cell.length_b   1.000
_cell.length_c   1.000
_cell.angle_alpha   90.00
_cell.angle_beta   90.00
_cell.angle_gamma   90.00
#
_symmetry.space_group_name_H-M   'P 1'
#
loop_
_entity.id
_entity.type
_entity.pdbx_description
1 polymer ?
#
loop_
_entity_poly.entity_id
_entity_poly.type
_entity_poly.pdbx_seq_one_letter_code
_entity_poly.pdbx_strand_id
1 'polypeptide(L)'
;MAALQDSISQSVSSEEKAANDITEKIALLEKEKKEKDEKMNKIKAVAVKAKKELDISKKEVAALRDEVESLNAEREKMNSSMKDIIHGAEGYKNLQIDYDRQTEQLDKEREKVEAAERQIAELTKRLSSAVTQNETLISEKEDLLTGMETIRNAVRQLESQNQELQKTSASLERDLLAERAMKEQKIKDLSSATKEVEELTAQLRKQQQQSQQTAQELEQLRKEAQQSSLLDMEMADYERLVKELNTKLSEKDECAEELNAQINTLTQKEEMLKQEIEALKSQLDQGEEKTAKMKQLLVKTKKDLADAKKQESSLMMLQASLKGELEANQQQLESSKIEVCELTAERHRLQEQLRSALEQQQRTSNSLQQSINSLQQERDSAKAELAATTGEFESYKVRVHNVLKQQKSKTTPQTEVDSGKLEREQLSSKVEQLRTRLAESQQSLQSTTAELQQLQTEHDTLLERHNRILQESVSKEAELRERLLSLQSENMALRSDLTQAQADLSSQVETQRQTYREQLRKLQDDHRATVETLQGQLTRVEEQLFNLQSQNNAVSVQSSRKPLALDLQRRNTDQTPAGLGLVALNDLQSMAREEGEGMETTETENFSPALAPLLSLEQLLTSPDPKQEPFVWTVEPTKDELIQKLTTATRSMEHMNSLLHETEATNAVLMEQITLLKSEVRRLERNQEREKSVANLEYLKNVLLQFILRSGSERQALLPVIHTMLQLSPEEKSKLAAIAQGEEEASGSRGSGWSSYLHSWSGIR
;
A
#
# COMPACT_ATOMS: atom_id res chain seq x y z
N MET A 1 -80.72 -57.19 -188.08
CA MET A 1 -82.16 -57.21 -188.44
C MET A 1 -82.87 -57.95 -187.32
N ALA A 2 -83.84 -57.44 -186.56
CA ALA A 2 -84.65 -56.21 -186.47
C ALA A 2 -85.17 -56.23 -184.99
N ALA A 3 -85.57 -55.18 -184.27
CA ALA A 3 -85.77 -53.74 -184.41
C ALA A 3 -85.85 -53.20 -182.95
N LEU A 4 -85.18 -52.09 -182.56
CA LEU A 4 -85.75 -50.73 -182.40
C LEU A 4 -87.09 -50.74 -181.61
N GLN A 5 -87.29 -50.01 -180.51
CA GLN A 5 -86.92 -48.62 -180.21
C GLN A 5 -87.27 -48.27 -178.74
N ASP A 6 -86.76 -47.13 -178.26
CA ASP A 6 -87.04 -46.35 -177.03
C ASP A 6 -86.22 -46.58 -175.76
N SER A 7 -85.70 -45.56 -175.06
CA SER A 7 -84.90 -44.35 -175.39
C SER A 7 -84.55 -43.70 -174.03
N ILE A 8 -83.25 -43.50 -173.77
CA ILE A 8 -82.62 -42.33 -173.10
C ILE A 8 -83.25 -41.78 -171.81
N SER A 9 -82.60 -42.01 -170.65
CA SER A 9 -82.37 -41.05 -169.54
C SER A 9 -81.69 -41.70 -168.33
N GLN A 10 -80.85 -40.95 -167.61
CA GLN A 10 -80.15 -41.26 -166.34
C GLN A 10 -78.75 -41.90 -166.43
N SER A 11 -77.81 -41.12 -166.96
CA SER A 11 -76.36 -41.37 -166.90
C SER A 11 -75.55 -40.09 -166.60
N VAL A 12 -75.96 -39.29 -165.59
CA VAL A 12 -75.25 -38.05 -165.17
C VAL A 12 -75.50 -37.69 -163.67
N SER A 13 -75.39 -38.60 -162.69
CA SER A 13 -75.53 -38.19 -161.27
C SER A 13 -74.68 -38.94 -160.23
N SER A 14 -73.63 -39.66 -160.65
CA SER A 14 -72.76 -40.44 -159.73
C SER A 14 -71.33 -39.92 -159.60
N GLU A 15 -70.88 -38.98 -160.45
CA GLU A 15 -69.53 -38.39 -160.36
C GLU A 15 -69.49 -37.06 -159.57
N GLU A 16 -70.61 -36.34 -159.42
CA GLU A 16 -70.70 -35.10 -158.62
C GLU A 16 -70.82 -35.35 -157.10
N LYS A 17 -71.30 -36.52 -156.67
CA LYS A 17 -71.38 -36.87 -155.23
C LYS A 17 -70.04 -37.34 -154.63
N ALA A 18 -69.22 -38.06 -155.41
CA ALA A 18 -67.91 -38.51 -154.95
C ALA A 18 -66.89 -37.36 -154.83
N ALA A 19 -67.00 -36.34 -155.69
CA ALA A 19 -66.19 -35.12 -155.59
C ALA A 19 -66.57 -34.28 -154.37
N ASN A 20 -67.86 -34.15 -154.05
CA ASN A 20 -68.30 -33.44 -152.84
C ASN A 20 -67.86 -34.14 -151.54
N ASP A 21 -67.95 -35.47 -151.45
CA ASP A 21 -67.52 -36.21 -150.25
C ASP A 21 -66.01 -36.10 -149.99
N ILE A 22 -65.18 -36.06 -151.04
CA ILE A 22 -63.73 -35.85 -150.90
C ILE A 22 -63.44 -34.42 -150.43
N THR A 23 -64.17 -33.44 -150.95
CA THR A 23 -64.01 -32.03 -150.58
C THR A 23 -64.42 -31.79 -149.12
N GLU A 24 -65.49 -32.44 -148.67
CA GLU A 24 -65.96 -32.36 -147.27
C GLU A 24 -64.99 -33.06 -146.30
N LYS A 25 -64.37 -34.17 -146.73
CA LYS A 25 -63.35 -34.88 -145.94
C LYS A 25 -62.03 -34.11 -145.84
N ILE A 26 -61.64 -33.40 -146.89
CA ILE A 26 -60.50 -32.46 -146.86
C ILE A 26 -60.80 -31.30 -145.91
N ALA A 27 -62.01 -30.72 -145.97
CA ALA A 27 -62.41 -29.65 -145.05
C ALA A 27 -62.43 -30.08 -143.57
N LEU A 28 -62.89 -31.30 -143.28
CA LEU A 28 -62.83 -31.88 -141.93
C LEU A 28 -61.39 -32.10 -141.45
N LEU A 29 -60.51 -32.61 -142.31
CA LEU A 29 -59.09 -32.80 -141.97
C LEU A 29 -58.34 -31.48 -141.79
N GLU A 30 -58.66 -30.46 -142.58
CA GLU A 30 -58.12 -29.10 -142.39
C GLU A 30 -58.59 -28.49 -141.08
N LYS A 31 -59.87 -28.68 -140.72
CA LYS A 31 -60.42 -28.25 -139.43
C LYS A 31 -59.74 -28.98 -138.26
N GLU A 32 -59.57 -30.30 -138.36
CA GLU A 32 -58.90 -31.10 -137.32
C GLU A 32 -57.41 -30.73 -137.19
N LYS A 33 -56.72 -30.47 -138.31
CA LYS A 33 -55.35 -29.97 -138.31
C LYS A 33 -55.25 -28.62 -137.63
N LYS A 34 -56.17 -27.69 -137.93
CA LYS A 34 -56.23 -26.38 -137.29
C LYS A 34 -56.49 -26.48 -135.79
N GLU A 35 -57.41 -27.35 -135.36
CA GLU A 35 -57.66 -27.62 -133.93
C GLU A 35 -56.45 -28.25 -133.23
N LYS A 36 -55.73 -29.17 -133.89
CA LYS A 36 -54.49 -29.76 -133.37
C LYS A 36 -53.38 -28.71 -133.27
N ASP A 37 -53.24 -27.84 -134.26
CA ASP A 37 -52.27 -26.75 -134.25
C ASP A 37 -52.59 -25.73 -133.14
N GLU A 38 -53.86 -25.41 -132.91
CA GLU A 38 -54.30 -24.57 -131.80
C GLU A 38 -54.03 -25.21 -130.42
N LYS A 39 -54.31 -26.51 -130.26
CA LYS A 39 -53.97 -27.25 -129.03
C LYS A 39 -52.47 -27.33 -128.82
N MET A 40 -51.70 -27.57 -129.86
CA MET A 40 -50.23 -27.58 -129.84
C MET A 40 -49.67 -26.21 -129.42
N ASN A 41 -50.24 -25.13 -129.95
CA ASN A 41 -49.86 -23.77 -129.58
C ASN A 41 -50.21 -23.44 -128.12
N LYS A 42 -51.37 -23.89 -127.62
CA LYS A 42 -51.75 -23.77 -126.19
C LYS A 42 -50.79 -24.56 -125.29
N ILE A 43 -50.44 -25.80 -125.64
CA ILE A 43 -49.49 -26.61 -124.87
C ILE A 43 -48.10 -25.96 -124.86
N LYS A 44 -47.62 -25.45 -126.00
CA LYS A 44 -46.37 -24.69 -126.08
C LYS A 44 -46.40 -23.44 -125.22
N ALA A 45 -47.52 -22.70 -125.20
CA ALA A 45 -47.68 -21.51 -124.35
C ALA A 45 -47.64 -21.87 -122.86
N VAL A 46 -48.29 -22.97 -122.44
CA VAL A 46 -48.25 -23.47 -121.06
C VAL A 46 -46.84 -23.96 -120.69
N ALA A 47 -46.16 -24.69 -121.57
CA ALA A 47 -44.78 -25.14 -121.33
C ALA A 47 -43.80 -23.97 -121.20
N VAL A 48 -43.95 -22.92 -122.03
CA VAL A 48 -43.15 -21.69 -121.91
C VAL A 48 -43.49 -20.94 -120.62
N LYS A 49 -44.75 -20.88 -120.22
CA LYS A 49 -45.17 -20.25 -118.96
C LYS A 49 -44.62 -21.01 -117.74
N ALA A 50 -44.74 -22.33 -117.70
CA ALA A 50 -44.18 -23.18 -116.65
C ALA A 50 -42.65 -23.10 -116.60
N LYS A 51 -41.97 -23.00 -117.76
CA LYS A 51 -40.52 -22.78 -117.80
C LYS A 51 -40.14 -21.42 -117.23
N LYS A 52 -40.87 -20.35 -117.58
CA LYS A 52 -40.65 -19.01 -116.99
C LYS A 52 -40.90 -19.00 -115.48
N GLU A 53 -41.97 -19.62 -115.01
CA GLU A 53 -42.28 -19.74 -113.57
C GLU A 53 -41.22 -20.57 -112.83
N LEU A 54 -40.74 -21.66 -113.44
CA LEU A 54 -39.61 -22.45 -112.89
C LEU A 54 -38.32 -21.64 -112.83
N ASP A 55 -38.01 -20.85 -113.86
CA ASP A 55 -36.83 -19.99 -113.90
C ASP A 55 -36.94 -18.85 -112.87
N ILE A 56 -38.14 -18.30 -112.64
CA ILE A 56 -38.41 -17.32 -111.57
C ILE A 56 -38.22 -17.99 -110.20
N SER A 57 -38.85 -19.13 -109.95
CA SER A 57 -38.73 -19.86 -108.68
C SER A 57 -37.28 -20.28 -108.39
N LYS A 58 -36.51 -20.69 -109.41
CA LYS A 58 -35.07 -20.98 -109.25
C LYS A 58 -34.27 -19.74 -108.86
N LYS A 59 -34.58 -18.59 -109.45
CA LYS A 59 -33.93 -17.32 -109.08
C LYS A 59 -34.29 -16.91 -107.66
N GLU A 60 -35.54 -17.08 -107.25
CA GLU A 60 -36.00 -16.84 -105.87
C GLU A 60 -35.31 -17.77 -104.88
N VAL A 61 -35.21 -19.07 -105.17
CA VAL A 61 -34.50 -20.03 -104.32
C VAL A 61 -33.01 -19.72 -104.23
N ALA A 62 -32.38 -19.27 -105.32
CA ALA A 62 -30.99 -18.82 -105.30
C ALA A 62 -30.82 -17.57 -104.43
N ALA A 63 -31.67 -16.56 -104.60
CA ALA A 63 -31.65 -15.34 -103.79
C ALA A 63 -31.86 -15.64 -102.28
N LEU A 64 -32.81 -16.52 -101.94
CA LEU A 64 -33.04 -16.93 -100.56
C LEU A 64 -31.86 -17.73 -99.98
N ARG A 65 -31.15 -18.52 -100.80
CA ARG A 65 -29.94 -19.23 -100.36
C ARG A 65 -28.82 -18.24 -100.05
N ASP A 66 -28.60 -17.27 -100.94
CA ASP A 66 -27.58 -16.23 -100.74
C ASP A 66 -27.90 -15.39 -99.49
N GLU A 67 -29.18 -15.08 -99.23
CA GLU A 67 -29.62 -14.39 -98.02
C GLU A 67 -29.40 -15.23 -96.76
N VAL A 68 -29.71 -16.53 -96.79
CA VAL A 68 -29.44 -17.45 -95.66
C VAL A 68 -27.94 -17.58 -95.40
N GLU A 69 -27.12 -17.65 -96.44
CA GLU A 69 -25.67 -17.73 -96.31
C GLU A 69 -25.10 -16.42 -95.72
N SER A 70 -25.59 -15.27 -96.18
CA SER A 70 -25.24 -13.96 -95.61
C SER A 70 -25.65 -13.85 -94.14
N LEU A 71 -26.88 -14.25 -93.79
CA LEU A 71 -27.36 -14.22 -92.41
C LEU A 71 -26.59 -15.18 -91.50
N ASN A 72 -26.18 -16.35 -92.02
CA ASN A 72 -25.31 -17.27 -91.26
C ASN A 72 -23.92 -16.68 -91.04
N ALA A 73 -23.33 -16.01 -92.04
CA ALA A 73 -22.04 -15.34 -91.89
C ALA A 73 -22.11 -14.19 -90.86
N GLU A 74 -23.19 -13.40 -90.88
CA GLU A 74 -23.43 -12.36 -89.88
C GLU A 74 -23.63 -12.94 -88.47
N ARG A 75 -24.37 -14.05 -88.34
CA ARG A 75 -24.53 -14.77 -87.08
C ARG A 75 -23.18 -15.25 -86.53
N GLU A 76 -22.34 -15.88 -87.36
CA GLU A 76 -21.03 -16.37 -86.91
C GLU A 76 -20.11 -15.22 -86.48
N LYS A 77 -20.10 -14.10 -87.23
CA LYS A 77 -19.33 -12.91 -86.85
C LYS A 77 -19.83 -12.28 -85.53
N MET A 78 -21.14 -12.27 -85.32
CA MET A 78 -21.74 -11.80 -84.07
C MET A 78 -21.38 -12.74 -82.91
N ASN A 79 -21.40 -14.06 -83.16
CA ASN A 79 -21.06 -15.08 -82.18
C ASN A 79 -19.58 -15.00 -81.76
N SER A 80 -18.66 -14.77 -82.70
CA SER A 80 -17.24 -14.54 -82.38
C SER A 80 -17.04 -13.26 -81.57
N SER A 81 -17.70 -12.16 -81.95
CA SER A 81 -17.66 -10.90 -81.20
C SER A 81 -18.22 -11.05 -79.78
N MET A 82 -19.34 -11.77 -79.63
CA MET A 82 -19.93 -12.06 -78.32
C MET A 82 -18.98 -12.89 -77.45
N LYS A 83 -18.30 -13.87 -78.06
CA LYS A 83 -17.27 -14.67 -77.38
C LYS A 83 -16.13 -13.79 -76.87
N ASP A 84 -15.62 -12.87 -77.68
CA ASP A 84 -14.55 -11.95 -77.29
C ASP A 84 -14.98 -11.02 -76.14
N ILE A 85 -16.23 -10.53 -76.17
CA ILE A 85 -16.81 -9.71 -75.09
C ILE A 85 -16.91 -10.52 -73.79
N ILE A 86 -17.38 -11.77 -73.86
CA ILE A 86 -17.49 -12.65 -72.69
C ILE A 86 -16.10 -12.90 -72.08
N HIS A 87 -15.09 -13.25 -72.90
CA HIS A 87 -13.73 -13.47 -72.40
C HIS A 87 -13.11 -12.17 -71.84
N GLY A 88 -13.40 -11.01 -72.44
CA GLY A 88 -12.99 -9.71 -71.90
C GLY A 88 -13.62 -9.40 -70.54
N ALA A 89 -14.91 -9.71 -70.36
CA ALA A 89 -15.62 -9.54 -69.10
C ALA A 89 -15.11 -10.50 -68.02
N GLU A 90 -14.81 -11.75 -68.38
CA GLU A 90 -14.17 -12.72 -67.49
C GLU A 90 -12.77 -12.27 -67.07
N GLY A 91 -11.98 -11.72 -68.00
CA GLY A 91 -10.67 -11.12 -67.70
C GLY A 91 -10.77 -9.95 -66.73
N TYR A 92 -11.74 -9.04 -66.93
CA TYR A 92 -11.99 -7.92 -66.01
C TYR A 92 -12.43 -8.40 -64.62
N LYS A 93 -13.31 -9.41 -64.56
CA LYS A 93 -13.73 -10.02 -63.30
C LYS A 93 -12.55 -10.64 -62.54
N ASN A 94 -11.67 -11.36 -63.23
CA ASN A 94 -10.48 -11.94 -62.61
C ASN A 94 -9.53 -10.84 -62.10
N LEU A 95 -9.31 -9.79 -62.88
CA LEU A 95 -8.51 -8.64 -62.45
C LEU A 95 -9.10 -7.94 -61.22
N GLN A 96 -10.43 -7.84 -61.13
CA GLN A 96 -11.11 -7.30 -59.96
C GLN A 96 -10.91 -8.19 -58.72
N ILE A 97 -11.02 -9.51 -58.87
CA ILE A 97 -10.74 -10.46 -57.78
C ILE A 97 -9.29 -10.34 -57.30
N ASP A 98 -8.33 -10.19 -58.22
CA ASP A 98 -6.92 -10.00 -57.88
C ASP A 98 -6.69 -8.66 -57.15
N TYR A 99 -7.36 -7.59 -57.57
CA TYR A 99 -7.31 -6.30 -56.89
C TYR A 99 -7.88 -6.37 -55.47
N ASP A 100 -9.03 -7.03 -55.29
CA ASP A 100 -9.65 -7.23 -53.98
C ASP A 100 -8.73 -8.06 -53.07
N ARG A 101 -8.11 -9.12 -53.62
CA ARG A 101 -7.14 -9.96 -52.90
C ARG A 101 -5.88 -9.17 -52.50
N GLN A 102 -5.34 -8.33 -53.38
CA GLN A 102 -4.19 -7.47 -53.06
C GLN A 102 -4.55 -6.44 -51.99
N THR A 103 -5.77 -5.88 -52.04
CA THR A 103 -6.27 -4.94 -51.04
C THR A 103 -6.36 -5.62 -49.66
N GLU A 104 -6.91 -6.83 -49.59
CA GLU A 104 -6.97 -7.60 -48.34
C GLU A 104 -5.58 -7.94 -47.79
N GLN A 105 -4.62 -8.25 -48.67
CA GLN A 105 -3.23 -8.48 -48.26
C GLN A 105 -2.59 -7.19 -47.70
N LEU A 106 -2.84 -6.05 -48.33
CA LEU A 106 -2.32 -4.76 -47.88
C LEU A 106 -2.89 -4.38 -46.51
N ASP A 107 -4.19 -4.62 -46.29
CA ASP A 107 -4.82 -4.39 -44.98
C ASP A 107 -4.24 -5.30 -43.90
N LYS A 108 -4.00 -6.59 -44.20
CA LYS A 108 -3.31 -7.51 -43.26
C LYS A 108 -1.89 -7.05 -42.92
N GLU A 109 -1.14 -6.57 -43.90
CA GLU A 109 0.21 -6.03 -43.64
C GLU A 109 0.16 -4.73 -42.83
N ARG A 110 -0.84 -3.86 -43.06
CA ARG A 110 -1.06 -2.67 -42.22
C ARG A 110 -1.35 -3.04 -40.77
N GLU A 111 -2.24 -4.01 -40.54
CA GLU A 111 -2.55 -4.47 -39.19
C GLU A 111 -1.32 -5.04 -38.48
N LYS A 112 -0.46 -5.78 -39.19
CA LYS A 112 0.82 -6.28 -38.65
C LYS A 112 1.78 -5.15 -38.30
N VAL A 113 1.90 -4.13 -39.15
CA VAL A 113 2.73 -2.94 -38.90
C VAL A 113 2.23 -2.18 -37.67
N GLU A 114 0.92 -1.93 -37.58
CA GLU A 114 0.34 -1.27 -36.40
C GLU A 114 0.55 -2.09 -35.12
N ALA A 115 0.44 -3.42 -35.19
CA ALA A 115 0.72 -4.29 -34.05
C ALA A 115 2.20 -4.20 -33.61
N ALA A 116 3.13 -4.17 -34.57
CA ALA A 116 4.55 -3.99 -34.29
C ALA A 116 4.85 -2.59 -33.70
N GLU A 117 4.22 -1.54 -34.22
CA GLU A 117 4.34 -0.16 -33.69
C GLU A 117 3.84 -0.06 -32.25
N ARG A 118 2.69 -0.70 -31.94
CA ARG A 118 2.18 -0.78 -30.56
C ARG A 118 3.19 -1.49 -29.64
N GLN A 119 3.78 -2.59 -30.09
CA GLN A 119 4.78 -3.32 -29.32
C GLN A 119 6.06 -2.50 -29.11
N ILE A 120 6.52 -1.77 -30.13
CA ILE A 120 7.68 -0.86 -30.02
C ILE A 120 7.37 0.28 -29.04
N ALA A 121 6.18 0.87 -29.10
CA ALA A 121 5.77 1.92 -28.17
C ALA A 121 5.73 1.42 -26.73
N GLU A 122 5.21 0.22 -26.49
CA GLU A 122 5.18 -0.39 -25.17
C GLU A 122 6.60 -0.71 -24.64
N LEU A 123 7.46 -1.30 -25.48
CA LEU A 123 8.86 -1.55 -25.12
C LEU A 123 9.63 -0.25 -24.83
N THR A 124 9.34 0.82 -25.58
CA THR A 124 9.92 2.15 -25.35
C THR A 124 9.46 2.72 -24.02
N LYS A 125 8.16 2.59 -23.69
CA LYS A 125 7.61 3.01 -22.39
C LYS A 125 8.27 2.25 -21.22
N ARG A 126 8.43 0.92 -21.36
CA ARG A 126 9.11 0.08 -20.36
C ARG A 126 10.59 0.46 -20.20
N LEU A 127 11.26 0.77 -21.31
CA LEU A 127 12.65 1.23 -21.28
C LEU A 127 12.76 2.59 -20.58
N SER A 128 11.88 3.56 -20.90
CA SER A 128 11.88 4.85 -20.22
C SER A 128 11.60 4.73 -18.72
N SER A 129 10.67 3.87 -18.29
CA SER A 129 10.42 3.64 -16.86
C SER A 129 11.62 3.00 -16.16
N ALA A 130 12.31 2.06 -16.82
CA ALA A 130 13.51 1.44 -16.27
C ALA A 130 14.66 2.44 -16.15
N VAL A 131 14.81 3.35 -17.12
CA VAL A 131 15.80 4.44 -17.05
C VAL A 131 15.51 5.37 -15.88
N THR A 132 14.26 5.83 -15.73
CA THR A 132 13.88 6.71 -14.61
C THR A 132 14.08 6.02 -13.25
N GLN A 133 13.79 4.72 -13.14
CA GLN A 133 14.06 3.94 -11.93
C GLN A 133 15.56 3.82 -11.63
N ASN A 134 16.40 3.71 -12.65
CA ASN A 134 17.84 3.67 -12.46
C ASN A 134 18.39 5.03 -12.00
N GLU A 135 17.88 6.14 -12.57
CA GLU A 135 18.22 7.49 -12.13
C GLU A 135 17.83 7.73 -10.67
N THR A 136 16.65 7.28 -10.23
CA THR A 136 16.24 7.39 -8.82
C THR A 136 17.14 6.55 -7.91
N LEU A 137 17.47 5.32 -8.28
CA LEU A 137 18.38 4.46 -7.51
C LEU A 137 19.80 5.05 -7.41
N ILE A 138 20.27 5.73 -8.46
CA ILE A 138 21.56 6.44 -8.43
C ILE A 138 21.49 7.61 -7.44
N SER A 139 20.41 8.41 -7.46
CA SER A 139 20.21 9.50 -6.50
C SER A 139 20.17 8.98 -5.05
N GLU A 140 19.39 7.93 -4.79
CA GLU A 140 19.30 7.31 -3.46
C GLU A 140 20.66 6.78 -2.99
N LYS A 141 21.45 6.19 -3.90
CA LYS A 141 22.81 5.73 -3.61
C LYS A 141 23.73 6.91 -3.25
N GLU A 142 23.64 8.03 -3.96
CA GLU A 142 24.41 9.24 -3.64
C GLU A 142 24.01 9.81 -2.27
N ASP A 143 22.71 9.88 -1.97
CA ASP A 143 22.21 10.33 -0.67
C ASP A 143 22.71 9.41 0.47
N LEU A 144 22.66 8.08 0.28
CA LEU A 144 23.19 7.13 1.24
C LEU A 144 24.71 7.28 1.43
N LEU A 145 25.47 7.55 0.36
CA LEU A 145 26.91 7.79 0.47
C LEU A 145 27.22 9.09 1.25
N THR A 146 26.47 10.16 1.03
CA THR A 146 26.61 11.39 1.83
C THR A 146 26.22 11.17 3.30
N GLY A 147 25.16 10.39 3.56
CA GLY A 147 24.77 9.94 4.89
C GLY A 147 25.86 9.13 5.58
N MET A 148 26.48 8.17 4.89
CA MET A 148 27.61 7.41 5.43
C MET A 148 28.81 8.31 5.76
N GLU A 149 29.13 9.30 4.92
CA GLU A 149 30.27 10.19 5.17
C GLU A 149 30.01 11.15 6.33
N THR A 150 28.77 11.64 6.50
CA THR A 150 28.40 12.44 7.68
C THR A 150 28.48 11.63 8.97
N ILE A 151 27.99 10.39 8.99
CA ILE A 151 28.14 9.48 10.14
C ILE A 151 29.62 9.20 10.41
N ARG A 152 30.42 8.91 9.38
CA ARG A 152 31.86 8.64 9.52
C ARG A 152 32.61 9.85 10.11
N ASN A 153 32.24 11.06 9.73
CA ASN A 153 32.78 12.29 10.31
C ASN A 153 32.33 12.50 11.77
N ALA A 154 31.06 12.22 12.09
CA ALA A 154 30.57 12.27 13.47
C ALA A 154 31.29 11.26 14.38
N VAL A 155 31.55 10.05 13.89
CA VAL A 155 32.33 9.03 14.60
C VAL A 155 33.76 9.52 14.85
N ARG A 156 34.46 10.07 13.86
CA ARG A 156 35.79 10.69 14.08
C ARG A 156 35.77 11.78 15.14
N GLN A 157 34.72 12.62 15.15
CA GLN A 157 34.59 13.68 16.14
C GLN A 157 34.39 13.10 17.54
N LEU A 158 33.52 12.10 17.70
CA LEU A 158 33.33 11.40 18.98
C LEU A 158 34.60 10.68 19.45
N GLU A 159 35.33 10.02 18.55
CA GLU A 159 36.63 9.42 18.87
C GLU A 159 37.62 10.46 19.39
N SER A 160 37.70 11.64 18.76
CA SER A 160 38.57 12.73 19.21
C SER A 160 38.19 13.26 20.60
N GLN A 161 36.89 13.45 20.87
CA GLN A 161 36.39 13.86 22.17
C GLN A 161 36.65 12.81 23.24
N ASN A 162 36.51 11.53 22.91
CA ASN A 162 36.78 10.42 23.83
C ASN A 162 38.27 10.36 24.21
N GLN A 163 39.17 10.57 23.25
CA GLN A 163 40.61 10.68 23.52
C GLN A 163 40.95 11.88 24.41
N GLU A 164 40.27 13.01 24.24
CA GLU A 164 40.47 14.21 25.07
C GLU A 164 39.94 14.01 26.50
N LEU A 165 38.77 13.39 26.65
CA LEU A 165 38.23 12.97 27.95
C LEU A 165 39.15 11.97 28.65
N GLN A 166 39.73 11.02 27.92
CA GLN A 166 40.67 10.06 28.49
C GLN A 166 41.96 10.73 28.99
N LYS A 167 42.48 11.73 28.26
CA LYS A 167 43.63 12.53 28.70
C LYS A 167 43.33 13.35 29.95
N THR A 168 42.17 13.99 30.01
CA THR A 168 41.75 14.80 31.18
C THR A 168 41.45 13.93 32.41
N SER A 169 40.85 12.77 32.21
CA SER A 169 40.69 11.76 33.28
C SER A 169 42.04 11.32 33.83
N ALA A 170 43.00 10.99 32.96
CA ALA A 170 44.34 10.58 33.39
C ALA A 170 45.13 11.71 34.10
N SER A 171 44.88 12.99 33.77
CA SER A 171 45.46 14.10 34.53
C SER A 171 44.83 14.25 35.91
N LEU A 172 43.50 14.16 36.01
CA LEU A 172 42.80 14.24 37.28
C LEU A 172 43.18 13.10 38.23
N GLU A 173 43.38 11.88 37.72
CA GLU A 173 43.89 10.76 38.52
C GLU A 173 45.29 11.04 39.07
N ARG A 174 46.18 11.64 38.27
CA ARG A 174 47.53 12.05 38.72
C ARG A 174 47.45 13.12 39.81
N ASP A 175 46.59 14.12 39.64
CA ASP A 175 46.41 15.19 40.63
C ASP A 175 45.83 14.64 41.94
N LEU A 176 44.87 13.70 41.86
CA LEU A 176 44.30 13.03 43.02
C LEU A 176 45.34 12.19 43.78
N LEU A 177 46.23 11.49 43.07
CA LEU A 177 47.35 10.77 43.68
C LEU A 177 48.33 11.71 44.37
N ALA A 178 48.63 12.86 43.76
CA ALA A 178 49.49 13.88 44.37
C ALA A 178 48.86 14.45 45.65
N GLU A 179 47.56 14.77 45.64
CA GLU A 179 46.82 15.23 46.82
C GLU A 179 46.79 14.19 47.95
N ARG A 180 46.62 12.90 47.62
CA ARG A 180 46.70 11.81 48.62
C ARG A 180 48.09 11.75 49.25
N ALA A 181 49.16 11.82 48.45
CA ALA A 181 50.53 11.83 48.97
C ALA A 181 50.79 13.04 49.88
N MET A 182 50.30 14.22 49.51
CA MET A 182 50.41 15.44 50.31
C MET A 182 49.65 15.33 51.65
N LYS A 183 48.44 14.75 51.64
CA LYS A 183 47.69 14.48 52.88
C LYS A 183 48.43 13.49 53.79
N GLU A 184 48.97 12.42 53.23
CA GLU A 184 49.70 11.41 53.99
C GLU A 184 50.97 11.99 54.62
N GLN A 185 51.67 12.89 53.92
CA GLN A 185 52.80 13.63 54.47
C GLN A 185 52.37 14.56 55.62
N LYS A 186 51.29 15.35 55.44
CA LYS A 186 50.76 16.21 56.51
C LYS A 186 50.34 15.42 57.76
N ILE A 187 49.78 14.22 57.59
CA ILE A 187 49.43 13.33 58.71
C ILE A 187 50.69 12.87 59.46
N LYS A 188 51.78 12.53 58.75
CA LYS A 188 53.06 12.20 59.38
C LYS A 188 53.61 13.38 60.17
N ASP A 189 53.63 14.57 59.58
CA ASP A 189 54.14 15.78 60.22
C ASP A 189 53.32 16.14 61.47
N LEU A 190 51.98 16.05 61.38
CA LEU A 190 51.09 16.22 62.53
C LEU A 190 51.43 15.20 63.62
N SER A 191 51.59 13.92 63.28
CA SER A 191 51.91 12.88 64.27
C SER A 191 53.24 13.12 65.01
N SER A 192 54.25 13.68 64.33
CA SER A 192 55.51 14.07 64.97
C SER A 192 55.32 15.26 65.89
N ALA A 193 54.55 16.28 65.47
CA ALA A 193 54.25 17.44 66.31
C ALA A 193 53.46 17.03 67.56
N THR A 194 52.52 16.09 67.45
CA THR A 194 51.75 15.59 68.61
C THR A 194 52.67 14.91 69.63
N LYS A 195 53.64 14.10 69.19
CA LYS A 195 54.62 13.46 70.09
C LYS A 195 55.50 14.49 70.81
N GLU A 196 55.90 15.54 70.10
CA GLU A 196 56.71 16.63 70.66
C GLU A 196 55.92 17.42 71.73
N VAL A 197 54.63 17.67 71.48
CA VAL A 197 53.72 18.28 72.47
C VAL A 197 53.54 17.36 73.69
N GLU A 198 53.40 16.05 73.51
CA GLU A 198 53.30 15.09 74.62
C GLU A 198 54.56 15.11 75.50
N GLU A 199 55.75 15.14 74.89
CA GLU A 199 57.03 15.24 75.62
C GLU A 199 57.15 16.56 76.40
N LEU A 200 56.84 17.69 75.78
CA LEU A 200 56.85 19.00 76.45
C LEU A 200 55.85 19.06 77.60
N THR A 201 54.67 18.46 77.43
CA THR A 201 53.65 18.37 78.49
C THR A 201 54.14 17.53 79.66
N ALA A 202 54.86 16.44 79.41
CA ALA A 202 55.47 15.62 80.46
C ALA A 202 56.57 16.39 81.23
N GLN A 203 57.39 17.18 80.53
CA GLN A 203 58.41 18.03 81.16
C GLN A 203 57.80 19.13 82.04
N LEU A 204 56.71 19.77 81.57
CA LEU A 204 56.00 20.80 82.34
C LEU A 204 55.45 20.23 83.66
N ARG A 205 54.81 19.05 83.63
CA ARG A 205 54.31 18.40 84.85
C ARG A 205 55.42 18.13 85.87
N LYS A 206 56.60 17.73 85.42
CA LYS A 206 57.76 17.48 86.28
C LYS A 206 58.25 18.75 86.98
N GLN A 207 58.33 19.88 86.26
CA GLN A 207 58.70 21.17 86.86
C GLN A 207 57.62 21.68 87.83
N GLN A 208 56.35 21.48 87.50
CA GLN A 208 55.23 21.90 88.35
C GLN A 208 55.23 21.18 89.70
N GLN A 209 55.59 19.89 89.71
CA GLN A 209 55.72 19.09 90.94
C GLN A 209 56.90 19.57 91.82
N GLN A 210 58.02 19.99 91.23
CA GLN A 210 59.17 20.55 91.96
C GLN A 210 58.85 21.90 92.59
N SER A 211 58.11 22.77 91.87
CA SER A 211 57.69 24.07 92.39
C SER A 211 56.75 23.94 93.59
N GLN A 212 55.85 22.96 93.61
CA GLN A 212 54.95 22.72 94.75
C GLN A 212 55.68 22.26 96.01
N GLN A 213 56.74 21.44 95.87
CA GLN A 213 57.56 21.02 97.01
C GLN A 213 58.32 22.21 97.63
N THR A 214 58.86 23.09 96.78
CA THR A 214 59.59 24.29 97.23
C THR A 214 58.66 25.29 97.95
N ALA A 215 57.40 25.39 97.51
CA ALA A 215 56.40 26.26 98.15
C ALA A 215 56.02 25.79 99.57
N GLN A 216 55.97 24.47 99.80
CA GLN A 216 55.64 23.89 101.11
C GLN A 216 56.74 24.10 102.15
N GLU A 217 58.02 24.12 101.73
CA GLU A 217 59.17 24.40 102.61
C GLU A 217 59.22 25.88 103.05
N LEU A 218 58.82 26.80 102.17
CA LEU A 218 58.71 28.24 102.48
C LEU A 218 57.56 28.57 103.43
N GLU A 219 56.51 27.75 103.45
CA GLU A 219 55.38 27.91 104.37
C GLU A 219 55.69 27.40 105.79
N GLN A 220 56.64 26.48 105.92
CA GLN A 220 57.13 25.96 107.20
C GLN A 220 58.09 26.95 107.90
N LEU A 221 58.87 27.71 107.13
CA LEU A 221 59.77 28.77 107.62
C LEU A 221 59.06 30.09 107.97
N ARG A 222 57.84 30.33 107.45
CA ARG A 222 57.02 31.50 107.79
C ARG A 222 56.32 31.43 109.15
N LYS A 223 56.30 30.26 109.81
CA LYS A 223 55.61 30.04 111.10
C LYS A 223 56.48 30.25 112.35
N GLU A 224 57.78 30.53 112.22
CA GLU A 224 58.72 30.64 113.35
C GLU A 224 59.13 32.07 113.76
N ALA A 225 58.59 33.12 113.12
CA ALA A 225 59.04 34.50 113.37
C ALA A 225 57.89 35.49 113.58
N GLN A 226 57.34 35.57 114.81
CA GLN A 226 56.65 36.77 115.31
C GLN A 226 56.31 36.66 116.81
N GLN A 227 57.04 37.39 117.68
CA GLN A 227 56.54 37.90 118.97
C GLN A 227 57.46 38.99 119.59
N SER A 228 56.84 39.91 120.34
CA SER A 228 57.35 41.04 121.17
C SER A 228 57.39 42.42 120.47
N SER A 229 56.36 43.28 120.53
CA SER A 229 55.67 43.99 121.66
C SER A 229 56.38 45.27 122.13
N LEU A 230 55.91 46.42 121.63
CA LEU A 230 56.07 47.77 122.19
C LEU A 230 54.70 48.50 122.09
N LEU A 231 53.67 47.86 122.64
CA LEU A 231 52.29 48.00 122.15
C LEU A 231 51.54 49.26 122.62
N ASP A 232 51.84 49.88 123.76
CA ASP A 232 50.78 50.70 124.41
C ASP A 232 50.83 52.22 124.20
N MET A 233 51.79 52.76 123.44
CA MET A 233 51.83 54.20 123.09
C MET A 233 51.70 54.44 121.58
N GLU A 234 52.20 53.47 120.82
CA GLU A 234 51.94 53.24 119.42
C GLU A 234 50.44 52.99 119.14
N MET A 235 49.68 52.38 120.06
CA MET A 235 48.24 52.13 119.94
C MET A 235 47.39 53.38 119.65
N ALA A 236 47.73 54.57 120.15
CA ALA A 236 46.90 55.78 119.96
C ALA A 236 47.10 56.45 118.59
N ASP A 237 48.34 56.53 118.11
CA ASP A 237 48.64 56.95 116.74
C ASP A 237 48.24 55.87 115.73
N TYR A 238 48.35 54.58 116.10
CA TYR A 238 47.76 53.49 115.34
C TYR A 238 46.24 53.54 115.35
N GLU A 239 45.55 53.93 116.41
CA GLU A 239 44.09 54.08 116.40
C GLU A 239 43.64 55.21 115.45
N ARG A 240 44.38 56.31 115.41
CA ARG A 240 44.11 57.41 114.46
C ARG A 240 44.44 57.02 113.02
N LEU A 241 45.58 56.35 112.81
CA LEU A 241 45.98 55.81 111.52
C LEU A 241 45.05 54.70 111.06
N VAL A 242 44.55 53.84 111.96
CA VAL A 242 43.56 52.78 111.69
C VAL A 242 42.23 53.40 111.32
N LYS A 243 41.79 54.48 111.97
CA LYS A 243 40.59 55.20 111.54
C LYS A 243 40.75 55.79 110.14
N GLU A 244 41.88 56.44 109.85
CA GLU A 244 42.14 57.04 108.54
C GLU A 244 42.34 55.97 107.44
N LEU A 245 42.99 54.86 107.77
CA LEU A 245 43.12 53.68 106.91
C LEU A 245 41.78 52.99 106.71
N ASN A 246 40.91 52.90 107.73
CA ASN A 246 39.57 52.34 107.61
C ASN A 246 38.68 53.21 106.72
N THR A 247 38.76 54.54 106.80
CA THR A 247 38.05 55.41 105.85
C THR A 247 38.57 55.22 104.42
N LYS A 248 39.89 55.13 104.22
CA LYS A 248 40.48 54.84 102.90
C LYS A 248 40.14 53.42 102.40
N LEU A 249 40.03 52.45 103.30
CA LEU A 249 39.59 51.08 102.99
C LEU A 249 38.13 51.10 102.55
N SER A 250 37.26 51.78 103.29
CA SER A 250 35.85 51.94 102.94
C SER A 250 35.66 52.61 101.57
N GLU A 251 36.39 53.70 101.29
CA GLU A 251 36.34 54.37 99.97
C GLU A 251 36.87 53.47 98.84
N LYS A 252 37.88 52.64 99.13
CA LYS A 252 38.42 51.67 98.17
C LYS A 252 37.49 50.49 97.97
N ASP A 253 36.79 50.05 99.00
CA ASP A 253 35.79 48.99 98.96
C ASP A 253 34.56 49.48 98.17
N GLU A 254 34.08 50.70 98.40
CA GLU A 254 33.03 51.32 97.57
C GLU A 254 33.46 51.42 96.10
N CYS A 255 34.69 51.87 95.82
CA CYS A 255 35.21 51.93 94.46
C CYS A 255 35.37 50.54 93.82
N ALA A 256 35.76 49.52 94.60
CA ALA A 256 35.84 48.14 94.14
C ALA A 256 34.45 47.54 93.85
N GLU A 257 33.45 47.87 94.67
CA GLU A 257 32.05 47.50 94.44
C GLU A 257 31.50 48.16 93.17
N GLU A 258 31.77 49.45 92.95
CA GLU A 258 31.38 50.15 91.71
C GLU A 258 32.04 49.55 90.47
N LEU A 259 33.34 49.26 90.53
CA LEU A 259 34.05 48.59 89.43
C LEU A 259 33.52 47.18 89.20
N ASN A 260 33.21 46.42 90.25
CA ASN A 260 32.58 45.10 90.13
C ASN A 260 31.18 45.19 89.50
N ALA A 261 30.38 46.18 89.87
CA ALA A 261 29.07 46.41 89.25
C ALA A 261 29.20 46.76 87.76
N GLN A 262 30.19 47.57 87.39
CA GLN A 262 30.50 47.88 85.98
C GLN A 262 30.99 46.65 85.21
N ILE A 263 31.88 45.85 85.79
CA ILE A 263 32.35 44.57 85.21
C ILE A 263 31.16 43.65 84.97
N ASN A 264 30.29 43.45 85.97
CA ASN A 264 29.10 42.59 85.82
C ASN A 264 28.16 43.09 84.72
N THR A 265 27.98 44.40 84.60
CA THR A 265 27.15 45.00 83.54
C THR A 265 27.78 44.80 82.15
N LEU A 266 29.10 44.91 82.03
CA LEU A 266 29.82 44.66 80.78
C LEU A 266 29.82 43.18 80.41
N THR A 267 30.01 42.28 81.38
CA THR A 267 29.93 40.82 81.17
C THR A 267 28.54 40.42 80.68
N GLN A 268 27.47 40.95 81.26
CA GLN A 268 26.10 40.70 80.79
C GLN A 268 25.88 41.21 79.36
N LYS A 269 26.41 42.39 79.01
CA LYS A 269 26.35 42.90 77.63
C LYS A 269 27.14 42.03 76.66
N GLU A 270 28.31 41.54 77.06
CA GLU A 270 29.11 40.62 76.27
C GLU A 270 28.38 39.30 76.04
N GLU A 271 27.72 38.76 77.06
CA GLU A 271 26.90 37.54 76.98
C GLU A 271 25.73 37.73 76.00
N MET A 272 25.02 38.85 76.08
CA MET A 272 23.92 39.16 75.16
C MET A 272 24.40 39.29 73.71
N LEU A 273 25.53 39.99 73.48
CA LEU A 273 26.11 40.11 72.15
C LEU A 273 26.59 38.75 71.60
N LYS A 274 27.13 37.87 72.45
CA LYS A 274 27.48 36.49 72.05
C LYS A 274 26.25 35.70 71.63
N GLN A 275 25.16 35.79 72.37
CA GLN A 275 23.90 35.14 72.02
C GLN A 275 23.32 35.68 70.69
N GLU A 276 23.40 36.99 70.47
CA GLU A 276 22.96 37.62 69.22
C GLU A 276 23.82 37.20 68.01
N ILE A 277 25.15 37.14 68.18
CA ILE A 277 26.06 36.63 67.15
C ILE A 277 25.73 35.17 66.81
N GLU A 278 25.46 34.33 67.80
CA GLU A 278 25.13 32.92 67.58
C GLU A 278 23.78 32.76 66.86
N ALA A 279 22.77 33.57 67.23
CA ALA A 279 21.48 33.61 66.54
C ALA A 279 21.62 34.05 65.08
N LEU A 280 22.42 35.09 64.80
CA LEU A 280 22.70 35.55 63.44
C LEU A 280 23.47 34.53 62.61
N LYS A 281 24.45 33.83 63.21
CA LYS A 281 25.15 32.71 62.55
C LYS A 281 24.19 31.59 62.17
N SER A 282 23.32 31.17 63.09
CA SER A 282 22.32 30.14 62.79
C SER A 282 21.37 30.55 61.65
N GLN A 283 20.95 31.82 61.61
CA GLN A 283 20.14 32.33 60.51
C GLN A 283 20.91 32.35 59.18
N LEU A 284 22.19 32.71 59.19
CA LEU A 284 23.05 32.67 58.01
C LEU A 284 23.18 31.24 57.48
N ASP A 285 23.51 30.28 58.33
CA ASP A 285 23.66 28.86 57.97
C ASP A 285 22.36 28.30 57.37
N GLN A 286 21.21 28.61 57.96
CA GLN A 286 19.91 28.22 57.41
C GLN A 286 19.62 28.88 56.05
N GLY A 287 20.05 30.13 55.86
CA GLY A 287 19.94 30.85 54.59
C GLY A 287 20.82 30.23 53.49
N GLU A 288 22.05 29.87 53.83
CA GLU A 288 22.98 29.18 52.94
C GLU A 288 22.45 27.78 52.55
N GLU A 289 21.91 27.02 53.50
CA GLU A 289 21.32 25.70 53.23
C GLU A 289 20.10 25.80 52.31
N LYS A 290 19.19 26.75 52.56
CA LYS A 290 18.05 27.04 51.66
C LYS A 290 18.52 27.44 50.26
N THR A 291 19.57 28.25 50.17
CA THR A 291 20.15 28.68 48.90
C THR A 291 20.78 27.51 48.15
N ALA A 292 21.48 26.60 48.85
CA ALA A 292 22.05 25.39 48.28
C ALA A 292 20.95 24.45 47.75
N LYS A 293 19.89 24.21 48.53
CA LYS A 293 18.71 23.44 48.11
C LYS A 293 18.03 24.04 46.88
N MET A 294 17.87 25.37 46.85
CA MET A 294 17.29 26.07 45.69
C MET A 294 18.17 25.93 44.45
N LYS A 295 19.50 26.06 44.58
CA LYS A 295 20.45 25.85 43.47
C LYS A 295 20.38 24.42 42.94
N GLN A 296 20.32 23.43 43.83
CA GLN A 296 20.19 22.02 43.44
C GLN A 296 18.88 21.76 42.69
N LEU A 297 17.76 22.31 43.17
CA LEU A 297 16.46 22.22 42.49
C LEU A 297 16.52 22.86 41.09
N LEU A 298 17.15 24.03 40.98
CA LEU A 298 17.30 24.74 39.70
C LEU A 298 18.20 24.02 38.70
N VAL A 299 19.25 23.33 39.16
CA VAL A 299 20.07 22.46 38.30
C VAL A 299 19.27 21.24 37.84
N LYS A 300 18.50 20.63 38.76
CA LYS A 300 17.64 19.48 38.42
C LYS A 300 16.59 19.87 37.38
N THR A 301 15.85 20.96 37.60
CA THR A 301 14.82 21.41 36.64
C THR A 301 15.42 21.85 35.29
N LYS A 302 16.62 22.43 35.27
CA LYS A 302 17.33 22.72 34.02
C LYS A 302 17.71 21.46 33.25
N LYS A 303 18.15 20.41 33.96
CA LYS A 303 18.45 19.11 33.36
C LYS A 303 17.17 18.47 32.81
N ASP A 304 16.13 18.39 33.61
CA ASP A 304 14.84 17.81 33.22
C ASP A 304 14.25 18.55 32.00
N LEU A 305 14.40 19.88 31.94
CA LEU A 305 13.99 20.69 30.77
C LEU A 305 14.83 20.38 29.52
N ALA A 306 16.14 20.15 29.67
CA ALA A 306 16.99 19.78 28.55
C ALA A 306 16.66 18.37 28.02
N ASP A 307 16.41 17.43 28.93
CA ASP A 307 16.00 16.06 28.60
C ASP A 307 14.62 16.06 27.90
N ALA A 308 13.66 16.84 28.40
CA ALA A 308 12.35 17.01 27.76
C ALA A 308 12.46 17.61 26.35
N LYS A 309 13.30 18.64 26.14
CA LYS A 309 13.55 19.21 24.81
C LYS A 309 14.19 18.21 23.84
N LYS A 310 15.10 17.36 24.34
CA LYS A 310 15.70 16.29 23.53
C LYS A 310 14.65 15.26 23.12
N GLN A 311 13.76 14.89 24.05
CA GLN A 311 12.66 13.97 23.77
C GLN A 311 11.67 14.57 22.76
N GLU A 312 11.29 15.85 22.91
CA GLU A 312 10.45 16.57 21.96
C GLU A 312 11.05 16.57 20.55
N SER A 313 12.35 16.85 20.42
CA SER A 313 13.04 16.79 19.13
C SER A 313 13.03 15.38 18.53
N SER A 314 13.21 14.34 19.34
CA SER A 314 13.15 12.94 18.86
C SER A 314 11.73 12.56 18.38
N LEU A 315 10.70 13.00 19.10
CA LEU A 315 9.30 12.78 18.72
C LEU A 315 8.95 13.54 17.44
N MET A 316 9.47 14.76 17.26
CA MET A 316 9.27 15.53 16.02
C MET A 316 9.90 14.84 14.81
N MET A 317 11.08 14.24 14.96
CA MET A 317 11.72 13.44 13.91
C MET A 317 10.91 12.17 13.59
N LEU A 318 10.40 11.48 14.61
CA LEU A 318 9.54 10.30 14.42
C LEU A 318 8.23 10.68 13.72
N GLN A 319 7.61 11.79 14.10
CA GLN A 319 6.40 12.30 13.46
C GLN A 319 6.64 12.63 11.98
N ALA A 320 7.79 13.21 11.64
CA ALA A 320 8.16 13.47 10.26
C ALA A 320 8.35 12.17 9.46
N SER A 321 9.00 11.15 10.05
CA SER A 321 9.16 9.82 9.45
C SER A 321 7.81 9.15 9.18
N LEU A 322 6.95 9.08 10.19
CA LEU A 322 5.61 8.48 10.08
C LEU A 322 4.74 9.20 9.05
N LYS A 323 4.87 10.53 8.93
CA LYS A 323 4.18 11.29 7.88
C LYS A 323 4.70 10.92 6.49
N GLY A 324 6.01 10.76 6.32
CA GLY A 324 6.60 10.28 5.06
C GLY A 324 6.13 8.87 4.69
N GLU A 325 6.08 7.94 5.66
CA GLU A 325 5.55 6.59 5.45
C GLU A 325 4.05 6.61 5.08
N LEU A 326 3.26 7.47 5.72
CA LEU A 326 1.84 7.65 5.38
C LEU A 326 1.67 8.15 3.95
N GLU A 327 2.44 9.15 3.53
CA GLU A 327 2.41 9.69 2.17
C GLU A 327 2.83 8.63 1.13
N ALA A 328 3.86 7.83 1.42
CA ALA A 328 4.29 6.72 0.57
C ALA A 328 3.20 5.65 0.43
N ASN A 329 2.59 5.23 1.53
CA ASN A 329 1.46 4.29 1.53
C ASN A 329 0.26 4.85 0.74
N GLN A 330 0.00 6.16 0.84
CA GLN A 330 -1.07 6.81 0.10
C GLN A 330 -0.79 6.85 -1.41
N GLN A 331 0.46 7.08 -1.83
CA GLN A 331 0.86 6.97 -3.23
C GLN A 331 0.73 5.53 -3.76
N GLN A 332 1.11 4.53 -2.96
CA GLN A 332 0.94 3.12 -3.33
C GLN A 332 -0.53 2.73 -3.49
N LEU A 333 -1.40 3.24 -2.61
CA LEU A 333 -2.85 3.05 -2.72
C LEU A 333 -3.40 3.65 -4.02
N GLU A 334 -2.98 4.87 -4.38
CA GLU A 334 -3.40 5.49 -5.64
C GLU A 334 -2.88 4.73 -6.87
N SER A 335 -1.63 4.24 -6.83
CA SER A 335 -1.11 3.34 -7.88
C SER A 335 -1.96 2.08 -8.02
N SER A 336 -2.33 1.46 -6.91
CA SER A 336 -3.17 0.25 -6.89
C SER A 336 -4.58 0.53 -7.43
N LYS A 337 -5.16 1.71 -7.12
CA LYS A 337 -6.45 2.13 -7.69
C LYS A 337 -6.39 2.29 -9.21
N ILE A 338 -5.29 2.85 -9.73
CA ILE A 338 -5.07 2.99 -11.18
C ILE A 338 -5.01 1.60 -11.83
N GLU A 339 -4.25 0.67 -11.26
CA GLU A 339 -4.13 -0.70 -11.77
C GLU A 339 -5.49 -1.41 -11.79
N VAL A 340 -6.31 -1.26 -10.73
CA VAL A 340 -7.67 -1.81 -10.69
C VAL A 340 -8.56 -1.22 -11.79
N CYS A 341 -8.45 0.09 -12.07
CA CYS A 341 -9.18 0.74 -13.16
C CYS A 341 -8.73 0.20 -14.53
N GLU A 342 -7.43 0.02 -14.75
CA GLU A 342 -6.87 -0.53 -15.99
C GLU A 342 -7.34 -1.98 -16.21
N LEU A 343 -7.25 -2.83 -15.19
CA LEU A 343 -7.75 -4.21 -15.24
C LEU A 343 -9.27 -4.26 -15.48
N THR A 344 -10.03 -3.33 -14.91
CA THR A 344 -11.48 -3.24 -15.13
C THR A 344 -11.80 -2.83 -16.57
N ALA A 345 -11.04 -1.89 -17.14
CA ALA A 345 -11.17 -1.47 -18.53
C ALA A 345 -10.81 -2.62 -19.49
N GLU A 346 -9.73 -3.34 -19.23
CA GLU A 346 -9.33 -4.49 -20.03
C GLU A 346 -10.35 -5.64 -19.95
N ARG A 347 -10.89 -5.91 -18.75
CA ARG A 347 -12.01 -6.85 -18.58
C ARG A 347 -13.21 -6.47 -19.44
N HIS A 348 -13.61 -5.19 -19.44
CA HIS A 348 -14.71 -4.72 -20.28
C HIS A 348 -14.39 -4.86 -21.77
N ARG A 349 -13.15 -4.54 -22.19
CA ARG A 349 -12.71 -4.71 -23.58
C ARG A 349 -12.80 -6.17 -24.03
N LEU A 350 -12.29 -7.10 -23.23
CA LEU A 350 -12.35 -8.54 -23.49
C LEU A 350 -13.79 -9.06 -23.51
N GLN A 351 -14.65 -8.56 -22.61
CA GLN A 351 -16.06 -8.92 -22.58
C GLN A 351 -16.79 -8.47 -23.85
N GLU A 352 -16.51 -7.27 -24.36
CA GLU A 352 -17.09 -6.76 -25.61
C GLU A 352 -16.56 -7.53 -26.83
N GLN A 353 -15.26 -7.86 -26.85
CA GLN A 353 -14.68 -8.73 -27.88
C GLN A 353 -15.36 -10.10 -27.90
N LEU A 354 -15.52 -10.74 -26.74
CA LEU A 354 -16.22 -12.02 -26.63
C LEU A 354 -17.66 -11.92 -27.13
N ARG A 355 -18.37 -10.84 -26.76
CA ARG A 355 -19.75 -10.59 -27.21
C ARG A 355 -19.82 -10.46 -28.73
N SER A 356 -18.96 -9.64 -29.34
CA SER A 356 -18.94 -9.44 -30.79
C SER A 356 -18.61 -10.73 -31.55
N ALA A 357 -17.67 -11.54 -31.04
CA ALA A 357 -17.34 -12.84 -31.59
C ALA A 357 -18.52 -13.82 -31.50
N LEU A 358 -19.26 -13.81 -30.38
CA LEU A 358 -20.44 -14.65 -30.18
C LEU A 358 -21.58 -14.23 -31.12
N GLU A 359 -21.82 -12.93 -31.30
CA GLU A 359 -22.79 -12.41 -32.27
C GLU A 359 -22.41 -12.77 -33.71
N GLN A 360 -21.12 -12.69 -34.07
CA GLN A 360 -20.63 -13.10 -35.38
C GLN A 360 -20.83 -14.61 -35.61
N GLN A 361 -20.45 -15.44 -34.63
CA GLN A 361 -20.68 -16.88 -34.67
C GLN A 361 -22.18 -17.21 -34.83
N GLN A 362 -23.05 -16.55 -34.06
CA GLN A 362 -24.50 -16.68 -34.18
C GLN A 362 -25.00 -16.37 -35.60
N ARG A 363 -24.52 -15.27 -36.21
CA ARG A 363 -24.87 -14.89 -37.59
C ARG A 363 -24.41 -15.94 -38.60
N THR A 364 -23.18 -16.44 -38.47
CA THR A 364 -22.65 -17.49 -39.36
C THR A 364 -23.42 -18.81 -39.21
N SER A 365 -23.73 -19.20 -37.97
CA SER A 365 -24.55 -20.39 -37.69
C SER A 365 -25.94 -20.28 -38.32
N ASN A 366 -26.59 -19.12 -38.21
CA ASN A 366 -27.90 -18.89 -38.83
C ASN A 366 -27.83 -18.94 -40.37
N SER A 367 -26.78 -18.38 -40.97
CA SER A 367 -26.55 -18.42 -42.42
C SER A 367 -26.31 -19.85 -42.92
N LEU A 368 -25.46 -20.63 -42.23
CA LEU A 368 -25.24 -22.03 -42.54
C LEU A 368 -26.53 -22.86 -42.38
N GLN A 369 -27.31 -22.59 -41.32
CA GLN A 369 -28.60 -23.25 -41.12
C GLN A 369 -29.59 -22.95 -42.26
N GLN A 370 -29.64 -21.70 -42.75
CA GLN A 370 -30.45 -21.33 -43.91
C GLN A 370 -29.98 -22.07 -45.17
N SER A 371 -28.67 -22.14 -45.42
CA SER A 371 -28.10 -22.87 -46.55
C SER A 371 -28.42 -24.38 -46.49
N ILE A 372 -28.32 -24.99 -45.30
CA ILE A 372 -28.73 -26.38 -45.08
C ILE A 372 -30.21 -26.57 -45.42
N ASN A 373 -31.08 -25.66 -44.99
CA ASN A 373 -32.51 -25.75 -45.28
C ASN A 373 -32.80 -25.61 -46.80
N SER A 374 -32.12 -24.69 -47.49
CA SER A 374 -32.23 -24.53 -48.94
C SER A 374 -31.76 -25.77 -49.70
N LEU A 375 -30.60 -26.33 -49.34
CA LEU A 375 -30.08 -27.57 -49.95
C LEU A 375 -30.98 -28.77 -49.66
N GLN A 376 -31.59 -28.84 -48.47
CA GLN A 376 -32.57 -29.87 -48.13
C GLN A 376 -33.80 -29.77 -49.04
N GLN A 377 -34.30 -28.54 -49.27
CA GLN A 377 -35.43 -28.29 -50.15
C GLN A 377 -35.09 -28.64 -51.61
N GLU A 378 -33.94 -28.23 -52.12
CA GLU A 378 -33.47 -28.60 -53.47
C GLU A 378 -33.35 -30.12 -53.62
N ARG A 379 -32.79 -30.80 -52.62
CA ARG A 379 -32.68 -32.27 -52.59
C ARG A 379 -34.06 -32.92 -52.61
N ASP A 380 -35.05 -32.37 -51.91
CA ASP A 380 -36.42 -32.87 -51.93
C ASP A 380 -37.11 -32.63 -53.28
N SER A 381 -36.93 -31.45 -53.88
CA SER A 381 -37.40 -31.15 -55.24
C SER A 381 -36.79 -32.08 -56.29
N ALA A 382 -35.47 -32.25 -56.27
CA ALA A 382 -34.77 -33.15 -57.19
C ALA A 382 -35.18 -34.62 -57.01
N LYS A 383 -35.46 -35.06 -55.77
CA LYS A 383 -36.04 -36.39 -55.51
C LYS A 383 -37.43 -36.53 -56.10
N ALA A 384 -38.27 -35.50 -55.99
CA ALA A 384 -39.61 -35.51 -56.58
C ALA A 384 -39.56 -35.55 -58.11
N GLU A 385 -38.66 -34.77 -58.73
CA GLU A 385 -38.42 -34.80 -60.18
C GLU A 385 -37.86 -36.15 -60.65
N LEU A 386 -36.93 -36.74 -59.90
CA LEU A 386 -36.42 -38.08 -60.19
C LEU A 386 -37.55 -39.13 -60.13
N ALA A 387 -38.42 -39.06 -59.12
CA ALA A 387 -39.57 -39.96 -59.02
C ALA A 387 -40.54 -39.78 -60.21
N ALA A 388 -40.81 -38.54 -60.59
CA ALA A 388 -41.67 -38.21 -61.74
C ALA A 388 -41.07 -38.74 -63.06
N THR A 389 -39.81 -38.42 -63.34
CA THR A 389 -39.09 -38.89 -64.54
C THR A 389 -38.93 -40.40 -64.57
N THR A 390 -38.72 -41.05 -63.43
CA THR A 390 -38.71 -42.51 -63.32
C THR A 390 -40.09 -43.08 -63.69
N GLY A 391 -41.18 -42.48 -63.19
CA GLY A 391 -42.54 -42.87 -63.56
C GLY A 391 -42.85 -42.67 -65.06
N GLU A 392 -42.39 -41.55 -65.64
CA GLU A 392 -42.47 -41.30 -67.08
C GLU A 392 -41.65 -42.30 -67.89
N PHE A 393 -40.46 -42.66 -67.42
CA PHE A 393 -39.58 -43.64 -68.06
C PHE A 393 -40.15 -45.05 -68.01
N GLU A 394 -40.73 -45.48 -66.88
CA GLU A 394 -41.47 -46.74 -66.82
C GLU A 394 -42.64 -46.75 -67.82
N SER A 395 -43.40 -45.66 -67.87
CA SER A 395 -44.48 -45.47 -68.85
C SER A 395 -43.96 -45.49 -70.29
N TYR A 396 -42.78 -44.91 -70.55
CA TYR A 396 -42.11 -44.95 -71.84
C TYR A 396 -41.60 -46.35 -72.20
N LYS A 397 -40.99 -47.10 -71.27
CA LYS A 397 -40.58 -48.49 -71.51
C LYS A 397 -41.76 -49.35 -71.94
N VAL A 398 -42.93 -49.16 -71.32
CA VAL A 398 -44.17 -49.83 -71.76
C VAL A 398 -44.54 -49.42 -73.19
N ARG A 399 -44.48 -48.12 -73.53
CA ARG A 399 -44.73 -47.62 -74.90
C ARG A 399 -43.71 -48.15 -75.92
N VAL A 400 -42.42 -48.13 -75.61
CA VAL A 400 -41.36 -48.62 -76.50
C VAL A 400 -41.42 -50.11 -76.65
N HIS A 401 -41.63 -50.89 -75.59
CA HIS A 401 -41.82 -52.34 -75.74
C HIS A 401 -42.97 -52.65 -76.70
N ASN A 402 -44.01 -51.80 -76.73
CA ASN A 402 -45.08 -51.88 -77.74
C ASN A 402 -44.62 -51.48 -79.15
N VAL A 403 -43.79 -50.45 -79.30
CA VAL A 403 -43.27 -49.97 -80.60
C VAL A 403 -42.11 -50.83 -81.15
N LEU A 404 -41.24 -51.38 -80.32
CA LEU A 404 -40.11 -52.23 -80.70
C LEU A 404 -40.58 -53.65 -81.09
N LYS A 405 -41.77 -54.05 -80.62
CA LYS A 405 -42.54 -55.15 -81.24
C LYS A 405 -42.96 -54.83 -82.67
N GLN A 406 -43.10 -53.54 -83.04
CA GLN A 406 -43.47 -53.07 -84.38
C GLN A 406 -42.26 -52.73 -85.29
N GLN A 407 -41.06 -52.46 -84.75
CA GLN A 407 -39.90 -51.98 -85.53
C GLN A 407 -38.79 -53.02 -85.80
N LYS A 408 -39.03 -54.33 -85.58
CA LYS A 408 -38.09 -55.42 -85.91
C LYS A 408 -37.85 -55.65 -87.43
N SER A 409 -38.04 -54.65 -88.29
CA SER A 409 -37.78 -54.72 -89.73
C SER A 409 -36.84 -53.60 -90.20
N LYS A 410 -35.61 -54.03 -90.54
CA LYS A 410 -34.59 -53.41 -91.40
C LYS A 410 -33.54 -52.48 -90.77
N THR A 411 -32.33 -53.04 -90.76
CA THR A 411 -30.96 -52.45 -90.80
C THR A 411 -30.75 -51.70 -92.15
N THR A 412 -29.72 -50.89 -92.43
CA THR A 412 -28.25 -51.03 -92.25
C THR A 412 -27.58 -49.70 -92.72
N PRO A 413 -26.30 -49.41 -92.38
CA PRO A 413 -25.58 -48.13 -92.52
C PRO A 413 -24.56 -48.11 -93.69
N GLN A 414 -24.00 -46.94 -94.05
CA GLN A 414 -22.62 -46.80 -94.57
C GLN A 414 -22.19 -45.35 -94.84
N THR A 415 -21.13 -44.86 -94.17
CA THR A 415 -20.20 -43.82 -94.67
C THR A 415 -18.99 -43.65 -93.74
N GLU A 416 -17.94 -44.46 -93.91
CA GLU A 416 -16.75 -44.53 -93.04
C GLU A 416 -15.47 -43.86 -93.61
N VAL A 417 -15.52 -43.14 -94.74
CA VAL A 417 -14.26 -42.80 -95.44
C VAL A 417 -13.81 -41.34 -95.23
N ASP A 418 -14.66 -40.43 -94.76
CA ASP A 418 -14.28 -39.03 -94.45
C ASP A 418 -13.81 -38.81 -93.01
N SER A 419 -14.00 -39.78 -92.11
CA SER A 419 -13.61 -39.68 -90.69
C SER A 419 -12.08 -39.65 -90.50
N GLY A 420 -11.32 -40.42 -91.28
CA GLY A 420 -9.89 -40.62 -91.03
C GLY A 420 -9.01 -39.38 -91.26
N LYS A 421 -9.42 -38.40 -92.08
CA LYS A 421 -8.68 -37.13 -92.24
C LYS A 421 -8.96 -36.17 -91.09
N LEU A 422 -10.23 -36.04 -90.70
CA LEU A 422 -10.65 -35.25 -89.54
C LEU A 422 -10.03 -35.80 -88.24
N GLU A 423 -9.97 -37.12 -88.10
CA GLU A 423 -9.32 -37.80 -86.96
C GLU A 423 -7.83 -37.48 -86.88
N ARG A 424 -7.11 -37.42 -88.00
CA ARG A 424 -5.67 -37.10 -87.98
C ARG A 424 -5.41 -35.65 -87.56
N GLU A 425 -6.24 -34.71 -88.01
CA GLU A 425 -6.17 -33.30 -87.58
C GLU A 425 -6.56 -33.12 -86.12
N GLN A 426 -7.59 -33.84 -85.65
CA GLN A 426 -8.00 -33.88 -84.25
C GLN A 426 -6.91 -34.46 -83.34
N LEU A 427 -6.23 -35.53 -83.76
CA LEU A 427 -5.10 -36.10 -83.04
C LEU A 427 -3.93 -35.12 -82.97
N SER A 428 -3.63 -34.40 -84.05
CA SER A 428 -2.58 -33.37 -84.06
C SER A 428 -2.90 -32.21 -83.12
N SER A 429 -4.15 -31.72 -83.13
CA SER A 429 -4.61 -30.70 -82.18
C SER A 429 -4.52 -31.20 -80.73
N LYS A 430 -4.84 -32.47 -80.50
CA LYS A 430 -4.73 -33.09 -79.17
C LYS A 430 -3.29 -33.18 -78.69
N VAL A 431 -2.35 -33.52 -79.58
CA VAL A 431 -0.92 -33.54 -79.25
C VAL A 431 -0.43 -32.14 -78.88
N GLU A 432 -0.85 -31.10 -79.60
CA GLU A 432 -0.46 -29.73 -79.28
C GLU A 432 -1.05 -29.25 -77.94
N GLN A 433 -2.32 -29.57 -77.66
CA GLN A 433 -2.94 -29.33 -76.35
C GLN A 433 -2.24 -30.09 -75.22
N LEU A 434 -1.75 -31.31 -75.47
CA LEU A 434 -0.98 -32.07 -74.48
C LEU A 434 0.40 -31.44 -74.24
N ARG A 435 1.02 -30.84 -75.26
CA ARG A 435 2.28 -30.10 -75.11
C ARG A 435 2.10 -28.82 -74.30
N THR A 436 1.06 -28.03 -74.57
CA THR A 436 0.80 -26.81 -73.78
C THR A 436 0.50 -27.16 -72.32
N ARG A 437 -0.32 -28.19 -72.08
CA ARG A 437 -0.59 -28.69 -70.71
C ARG A 437 0.67 -29.22 -70.01
N LEU A 438 1.57 -29.88 -70.74
CA LEU A 438 2.84 -30.34 -70.17
C LEU A 438 3.72 -29.15 -69.78
N ALA A 439 3.80 -28.12 -70.61
CA ALA A 439 4.56 -26.90 -70.32
C ALA A 439 3.97 -26.14 -69.12
N GLU A 440 2.64 -25.96 -69.07
CA GLU A 440 1.93 -25.37 -67.93
C GLU A 440 2.16 -26.17 -66.64
N SER A 441 2.09 -27.50 -66.71
CA SER A 441 2.36 -28.38 -65.57
C SER A 441 3.82 -28.30 -65.10
N GLN A 442 4.78 -28.15 -66.03
CA GLN A 442 6.19 -27.96 -65.69
C GLN A 442 6.43 -26.61 -65.02
N GLN A 443 5.80 -25.54 -65.52
CA GLN A 443 5.87 -24.21 -64.92
C GLN A 443 5.25 -24.19 -63.51
N SER A 444 4.09 -24.83 -63.34
CA SER A 444 3.44 -24.98 -62.04
C SER A 444 4.28 -25.83 -61.06
N LEU A 445 4.95 -26.88 -61.55
CA LEU A 445 5.88 -27.66 -60.71
C LEU A 445 7.09 -26.81 -60.27
N GLN A 446 7.62 -25.98 -61.16
CA GLN A 446 8.73 -25.07 -60.83
C GLN A 446 8.30 -24.01 -59.80
N SER A 447 7.11 -23.42 -59.95
CA SER A 447 6.61 -22.43 -58.97
C SER A 447 6.38 -23.06 -57.60
N THR A 448 5.73 -24.22 -57.54
CA THR A 448 5.50 -24.96 -56.28
C THR A 448 6.81 -25.43 -55.63
N THR A 449 7.83 -25.77 -56.42
CA THR A 449 9.16 -26.11 -55.89
C THR A 449 9.85 -24.89 -55.29
N ALA A 450 9.74 -23.71 -55.93
CA ALA A 450 10.29 -22.47 -55.40
C ALA A 450 9.57 -22.01 -54.11
N GLU A 451 8.24 -22.14 -54.07
CA GLU A 451 7.44 -21.88 -52.87
C GLU A 451 7.83 -22.82 -51.72
N LEU A 452 8.05 -24.11 -52.00
CA LEU A 452 8.51 -25.08 -50.99
C LEU A 452 9.90 -24.72 -50.46
N GLN A 453 10.83 -24.32 -51.32
CA GLN A 453 12.15 -23.85 -50.90
C GLN A 453 12.06 -22.60 -50.02
N GLN A 454 11.22 -21.62 -50.40
CA GLN A 454 10.99 -20.44 -49.59
C GLN A 454 10.41 -20.81 -48.23
N LEU A 455 9.37 -21.63 -48.19
CA LEU A 455 8.74 -22.07 -46.95
C LEU A 455 9.72 -22.84 -46.04
N GLN A 456 10.62 -23.61 -46.65
CA GLN A 456 11.67 -24.31 -45.91
C GLN A 456 12.69 -23.34 -45.30
N THR A 457 13.09 -22.29 -46.02
CA THR A 457 13.95 -21.23 -45.43
C THR A 457 13.26 -20.44 -44.34
N GLU A 458 11.97 -20.16 -44.48
CA GLU A 458 11.16 -19.51 -43.43
C GLU A 458 11.03 -20.40 -42.19
N HIS A 459 10.87 -21.72 -42.38
CA HIS A 459 10.88 -22.68 -41.30
C HIS A 459 12.21 -22.70 -40.54
N ASP A 460 13.33 -22.78 -41.26
CA ASP A 460 14.67 -22.81 -40.66
C ASP A 460 14.98 -21.52 -39.88
N THR A 461 14.65 -20.35 -40.45
CA THR A 461 14.85 -19.05 -39.76
C THR A 461 13.95 -18.90 -38.52
N LEU A 462 12.71 -19.40 -38.58
CA LEU A 462 11.82 -19.40 -37.43
C LEU A 462 12.32 -20.35 -36.33
N LEU A 463 12.86 -21.51 -36.70
CA LEU A 463 13.43 -22.48 -35.78
C LEU A 463 14.69 -21.92 -35.10
N GLU A 464 15.57 -21.25 -35.84
CA GLU A 464 16.72 -20.52 -35.28
C GLU A 464 16.28 -19.42 -34.30
N ARG A 465 15.28 -18.62 -34.66
CA ARG A 465 14.73 -17.59 -33.77
C ARG A 465 14.14 -18.19 -32.50
N HIS A 466 13.38 -19.27 -32.62
CA HIS A 466 12.80 -19.97 -31.47
C HIS A 466 13.90 -20.52 -30.55
N ASN A 467 14.92 -21.19 -31.11
CA ASN A 467 16.06 -21.69 -30.33
C ASN A 467 16.82 -20.58 -29.63
N ARG A 468 17.01 -19.43 -30.29
CA ARG A 468 17.65 -18.26 -29.68
C ARG A 468 16.84 -17.71 -28.50
N ILE A 469 15.52 -17.54 -28.66
CA ILE A 469 14.65 -17.08 -27.58
C ILE A 469 14.66 -18.08 -26.42
N LEU A 470 14.63 -19.38 -26.71
CA LEU A 470 14.71 -20.42 -25.70
C LEU A 470 16.03 -20.34 -24.93
N GLN A 471 17.17 -20.16 -25.62
CA GLN A 471 18.48 -20.01 -25.00
C GLN A 471 18.56 -18.76 -24.13
N GLU A 472 18.07 -17.62 -24.60
CA GLU A 472 17.99 -16.36 -23.84
C GLU A 472 17.06 -16.49 -22.63
N SER A 473 15.97 -17.25 -22.75
CA SER A 473 15.06 -17.54 -21.62
C SER A 473 15.76 -18.41 -20.57
N VAL A 474 16.45 -19.46 -20.99
CA VAL A 474 17.19 -20.35 -20.08
C VAL A 474 18.34 -19.61 -19.38
N SER A 475 19.07 -18.73 -20.10
CA SER A 475 20.16 -17.95 -19.49
C SER A 475 19.62 -16.96 -18.45
N LYS A 476 18.54 -16.24 -18.76
CA LYS A 476 17.89 -15.33 -17.80
C LYS A 476 17.35 -16.07 -16.59
N GLU A 477 16.77 -17.25 -16.78
CA GLU A 477 16.30 -18.08 -15.67
C GLU A 477 17.46 -18.55 -14.77
N ALA A 478 18.61 -18.89 -15.35
CA ALA A 478 19.83 -19.23 -14.59
C ALA A 478 20.37 -18.04 -13.80
N GLU A 479 20.44 -16.84 -14.41
CA GLU A 479 20.86 -15.60 -13.74
C GLU A 479 19.94 -15.24 -12.57
N LEU A 480 18.61 -15.37 -12.74
CA LEU A 480 17.65 -15.11 -11.68
C LEU A 480 17.78 -16.13 -10.53
N ARG A 481 18.03 -17.41 -10.85
CA ARG A 481 18.30 -18.45 -9.83
C ARG A 481 19.57 -18.14 -9.04
N GLU A 482 20.65 -17.72 -9.70
CA GLU A 482 21.90 -17.37 -9.03
C GLU A 482 21.73 -16.14 -8.12
N ARG A 483 21.00 -15.12 -8.59
CA ARG A 483 20.67 -13.93 -7.79
C ARG A 483 19.83 -14.28 -6.58
N LEU A 484 18.84 -15.17 -6.72
CA LEU A 484 18.03 -15.66 -5.62
C LEU A 484 18.89 -16.37 -4.56
N LEU A 485 19.78 -17.27 -4.99
CA LEU A 485 20.68 -17.99 -4.08
C LEU A 485 21.64 -17.04 -3.36
N SER A 486 22.17 -16.04 -4.05
CA SER A 486 23.04 -15.02 -3.46
C SER A 486 22.31 -14.22 -2.40
N LEU A 487 21.12 -13.69 -2.71
CA LEU A 487 20.28 -12.97 -1.74
C LEU A 487 19.88 -13.85 -0.56
N GLN A 488 19.57 -15.13 -0.80
CA GLN A 488 19.26 -16.07 0.28
C GLN A 488 20.47 -16.28 1.21
N SER A 489 21.68 -16.39 0.66
CA SER A 489 22.91 -16.53 1.46
C SER A 489 23.21 -15.27 2.28
N GLU A 490 23.00 -14.08 1.71
CA GLU A 490 23.15 -12.80 2.40
C GLU A 490 22.11 -12.66 3.51
N ASN A 491 20.85 -13.02 3.26
CA ASN A 491 19.80 -13.00 4.28
C ASN A 491 20.12 -13.95 5.46
N MET A 492 20.68 -15.13 5.16
CA MET A 492 21.14 -16.07 6.19
C MET A 492 22.32 -15.52 6.99
N ALA A 493 23.27 -14.84 6.34
CA ALA A 493 24.38 -14.17 7.02
C ALA A 493 23.88 -13.05 7.95
N LEU A 494 23.02 -12.15 7.45
CA LEU A 494 22.43 -11.07 8.24
C LEU A 494 21.61 -11.58 9.44
N ARG A 495 20.85 -12.67 9.26
CA ARG A 495 20.13 -13.32 10.37
C ARG A 495 21.08 -13.90 11.42
N SER A 496 22.20 -14.48 10.98
CA SER A 496 23.24 -14.97 11.89
C SER A 496 23.87 -13.82 12.68
N ASP A 497 24.22 -12.72 12.01
CA ASP A 497 24.81 -11.54 12.64
C ASP A 497 23.86 -10.90 13.65
N LEU A 498 22.57 -10.79 13.33
CA LEU A 498 21.54 -10.31 14.25
C LEU A 498 21.41 -11.21 15.47
N THR A 499 21.40 -12.54 15.26
CA THR A 499 21.32 -13.52 16.36
C THR A 499 22.55 -13.42 17.27
N GLN A 500 23.73 -13.23 16.69
CA GLN A 500 24.97 -13.05 17.45
C GLN A 500 24.95 -11.74 18.26
N ALA A 501 24.56 -10.62 17.65
CA ALA A 501 24.45 -9.34 18.35
C ALA A 501 23.43 -9.40 19.51
N GLN A 502 22.33 -10.12 19.33
CA GLN A 502 21.35 -10.36 20.38
C GLN A 502 21.93 -11.21 21.53
N ALA A 503 22.72 -12.24 21.22
CA ALA A 503 23.39 -13.07 22.22
C ALA A 503 24.42 -12.26 23.02
N ASP A 504 25.21 -11.43 22.34
CA ASP A 504 26.22 -10.56 22.95
C ASP A 504 25.56 -9.54 23.89
N LEU A 505 24.50 -8.86 23.43
CA LEU A 505 23.74 -7.91 24.25
C LEU A 505 23.10 -8.60 25.47
N SER A 506 22.55 -9.80 25.29
CA SER A 506 21.97 -10.58 26.39
C SER A 506 23.03 -10.96 27.43
N SER A 507 24.24 -11.34 26.98
CA SER A 507 25.36 -11.63 27.87
C SER A 507 25.83 -10.37 28.64
N GLN A 508 25.81 -9.20 27.99
CA GLN A 508 26.18 -7.94 28.62
C GLN A 508 25.16 -7.54 29.69
N VAL A 509 23.85 -7.70 29.42
CA VAL A 509 22.80 -7.47 30.41
C VAL A 509 22.94 -8.42 31.60
N GLU A 510 23.25 -9.71 31.34
CA GLU A 510 23.44 -10.68 32.42
C GLU A 510 24.65 -10.35 33.30
N THR A 511 25.77 -9.99 32.70
CA THR A 511 26.98 -9.61 33.44
C THR A 511 26.75 -8.35 34.27
N GLN A 512 26.10 -7.32 33.71
CA GLN A 512 25.72 -6.12 34.46
C GLN A 512 24.79 -6.47 35.64
N ARG A 513 23.76 -7.28 35.40
CA ARG A 513 22.84 -7.74 36.45
C ARG A 513 23.58 -8.50 37.56
N GLN A 514 24.54 -9.35 37.20
CA GLN A 514 25.37 -10.06 38.16
C GLN A 514 26.23 -9.11 38.98
N THR A 515 26.84 -8.10 38.35
CA THR A 515 27.63 -7.09 39.08
C THR A 515 26.79 -6.29 40.07
N TYR A 516 25.56 -5.89 39.72
CA TYR A 516 24.65 -5.22 40.64
C TYR A 516 24.20 -6.13 41.79
N ARG A 517 23.94 -7.42 41.52
CA ARG A 517 23.66 -8.40 42.58
C ARG A 517 24.83 -8.55 43.56
N GLU A 518 26.06 -8.62 43.05
CA GLU A 518 27.28 -8.70 43.87
C GLU A 518 27.44 -7.45 44.74
N GLN A 519 27.21 -6.26 44.18
CA GLN A 519 27.24 -4.99 44.91
C GLN A 519 26.19 -4.93 46.02
N LEU A 520 24.96 -5.35 45.73
CA LEU A 520 23.88 -5.45 46.72
C LEU A 520 24.24 -6.42 47.85
N ARG A 521 24.80 -7.59 47.51
CA ARG A 521 25.25 -8.58 48.50
C ARG A 521 26.34 -8.01 49.39
N LYS A 522 27.36 -7.37 48.80
CA LYS A 522 28.43 -6.73 49.56
C LYS A 522 27.89 -5.65 50.51
N LEU A 523 26.96 -4.82 50.04
CA LEU A 523 26.33 -3.80 50.88
C LEU A 523 25.52 -4.42 52.04
N GLN A 524 24.81 -5.53 51.79
CA GLN A 524 24.09 -6.27 52.82
C GLN A 524 25.05 -6.89 53.85
N ASP A 525 26.17 -7.45 53.40
CA ASP A 525 27.20 -8.04 54.27
C ASP A 525 27.90 -6.97 55.11
N ASP A 526 28.26 -5.82 54.51
CA ASP A 526 28.81 -4.66 55.22
C ASP A 526 27.80 -4.14 56.26
N HIS A 527 26.51 -4.02 55.90
CA HIS A 527 25.47 -3.62 56.84
C HIS A 527 25.33 -4.62 57.99
N ARG A 528 25.30 -5.92 57.70
CA ARG A 528 25.28 -6.98 58.71
C ARG A 528 26.47 -6.86 59.68
N ALA A 529 27.69 -6.66 59.16
CA ALA A 529 28.88 -6.49 59.99
C ALA A 529 28.81 -5.23 60.88
N THR A 530 28.26 -4.12 60.36
CA THR A 530 28.04 -2.91 61.18
C THR A 530 27.02 -3.14 62.29
N VAL A 531 25.91 -3.85 61.99
CA VAL A 531 24.89 -4.20 62.99
C VAL A 531 25.47 -5.12 64.06
N GLU A 532 26.23 -6.15 63.69
CA GLU A 532 26.92 -7.04 64.64
C GLU A 532 27.90 -6.26 65.53
N THR A 533 28.61 -5.27 64.96
CA THR A 533 29.51 -4.40 65.73
C THR A 533 28.76 -3.51 66.72
N LEU A 534 27.65 -2.90 66.30
CA LEU A 534 26.81 -2.07 67.15
C LEU A 534 26.14 -2.89 68.26
N GLN A 535 25.66 -4.09 67.95
CA GLN A 535 25.15 -5.04 68.94
C GLN A 535 26.22 -5.40 69.96
N GLY A 536 27.44 -5.70 69.52
CA GLY A 536 28.56 -5.98 70.44
C GLY A 536 28.94 -4.78 71.33
N GLN A 537 28.82 -3.55 70.83
CA GLN A 537 29.00 -2.34 71.65
C GLN A 537 27.86 -2.16 72.65
N LEU A 538 26.61 -2.38 72.22
CA LEU A 538 25.43 -2.32 73.08
C LEU A 538 25.56 -3.32 74.23
N THR A 539 25.91 -4.58 73.95
CA THR A 539 26.13 -5.61 74.97
C THR A 539 27.21 -5.21 75.97
N ARG A 540 28.33 -4.60 75.52
CA ARG A 540 29.37 -4.09 76.44
C ARG A 540 28.86 -2.96 77.33
N VAL A 541 28.04 -2.05 76.80
CA VAL A 541 27.44 -0.96 77.58
C VAL A 541 26.40 -1.51 78.56
N GLU A 542 25.59 -2.48 78.14
CA GLU A 542 24.64 -3.19 79.00
C GLU A 542 25.37 -3.91 80.15
N GLU A 543 26.48 -4.59 79.88
CA GLU A 543 27.33 -5.21 80.90
C GLU A 543 27.94 -4.17 81.86
N GLN A 544 28.38 -3.02 81.35
CA GLN A 544 28.88 -1.92 82.19
C GLN A 544 27.79 -1.32 83.08
N LEU A 545 26.59 -1.09 82.53
CA LEU A 545 25.43 -0.62 83.29
C LEU A 545 25.00 -1.64 84.34
N PHE A 546 24.99 -2.93 83.99
CA PHE A 546 24.70 -4.00 84.93
C PHE A 546 25.73 -4.05 86.07
N ASN A 547 27.02 -3.90 85.76
CA ASN A 547 28.10 -3.82 86.77
C ASN A 547 27.98 -2.57 87.65
N LEU A 548 27.64 -1.41 87.09
CA LEU A 548 27.40 -0.18 87.84
C LEU A 548 26.14 -0.29 88.72
N GLN A 549 25.07 -0.91 88.23
CA GLN A 549 23.85 -1.17 89.00
C GLN A 549 24.09 -2.20 90.11
N SER A 550 24.92 -3.22 89.86
CA SER A 550 25.39 -4.17 90.87
C SER A 550 26.20 -3.49 91.98
N GLN A 551 27.11 -2.57 91.62
CA GLN A 551 27.88 -1.77 92.58
C GLN A 551 27.00 -0.75 93.33
N ASN A 552 26.01 -0.16 92.67
CA ASN A 552 25.07 0.79 93.29
C ASN A 552 24.06 0.10 94.24
N ASN A 553 23.70 -1.15 93.96
CA ASN A 553 22.89 -1.98 94.86
C ASN A 553 23.65 -2.46 96.10
N ALA A 554 24.98 -2.33 96.17
CA ALA A 554 25.75 -2.60 97.39
C ALA A 554 25.71 -1.45 98.42
N VAL A 555 25.20 -0.27 98.04
CA VAL A 555 25.22 0.94 98.90
C VAL A 555 23.82 1.41 99.33
N SER A 556 22.73 0.85 98.80
CA SER A 556 21.37 1.31 99.13
C SER A 556 20.33 0.19 99.29
N VAL A 557 20.46 -0.67 100.31
CA VAL A 557 19.29 -1.33 100.95
C VAL A 557 19.58 -1.67 102.42
N GLN A 558 19.47 -0.69 103.32
CA GLN A 558 19.04 -0.90 104.71
C GLN A 558 17.78 -0.06 104.96
N SER A 559 16.60 -0.63 104.67
CA SER A 559 15.37 -0.41 105.45
C SER A 559 14.21 -1.22 104.85
N SER A 560 13.78 -2.24 105.60
CA SER A 560 12.39 -2.69 105.86
C SER A 560 11.25 -1.93 105.11
N ARG A 561 10.15 -2.52 104.62
CA ARG A 561 9.49 -3.84 104.80
C ARG A 561 8.27 -3.91 103.83
N LYS A 562 8.13 -5.04 103.09
CA LYS A 562 6.91 -5.88 102.87
C LYS A 562 5.67 -5.30 102.10
N PRO A 563 4.76 -6.16 101.55
CA PRO A 563 4.75 -6.56 100.13
C PRO A 563 3.39 -6.33 99.41
N LEU A 564 3.33 -6.47 98.07
CA LEU A 564 2.24 -7.16 97.35
C LEU A 564 2.58 -7.42 95.85
N ALA A 565 2.36 -8.67 95.45
CA ALA A 565 2.21 -9.34 94.15
C ALA A 565 2.30 -8.56 92.81
N LEU A 566 2.99 -9.14 91.81
CA LEU A 566 2.34 -9.94 90.74
C LEU A 566 3.35 -10.67 89.83
N ASP A 567 3.02 -11.94 89.61
CA ASP A 567 3.39 -12.91 88.56
C ASP A 567 4.44 -12.58 87.49
N LEU A 568 5.45 -13.47 87.37
CA LEU A 568 5.74 -14.16 86.10
C LEU A 568 6.62 -15.41 86.32
N GLN A 569 5.93 -16.53 86.29
CA GLN A 569 6.35 -17.93 86.18
C GLN A 569 6.60 -18.21 84.68
N ARG A 570 7.66 -18.85 84.15
CA ARG A 570 8.17 -20.24 84.27
C ARG A 570 9.27 -20.33 83.16
N ARG A 571 10.49 -20.82 83.41
CA ARG A 571 10.96 -22.23 83.43
C ARG A 571 11.62 -22.70 82.12
N ASN A 572 12.92 -22.94 82.24
CA ASN A 572 13.79 -23.80 81.41
C ASN A 572 13.19 -25.18 81.08
N THR A 573 13.49 -25.68 79.88
CA THR A 573 14.17 -26.97 79.55
C THR A 573 13.93 -27.28 78.07
N ASP A 574 14.95 -27.31 77.21
CA ASP A 574 15.87 -28.42 76.92
C ASP A 574 15.27 -29.59 76.09
N GLN A 575 15.92 -29.84 74.95
CA GLN A 575 16.07 -31.09 74.18
C GLN A 575 14.90 -31.62 73.30
N THR A 576 15.27 -31.80 72.03
CA THR A 576 14.71 -32.66 70.95
C THR A 576 14.56 -34.13 71.40
N PRO A 577 13.84 -35.07 70.69
CA PRO A 577 13.70 -35.16 69.23
C PRO A 577 12.38 -35.73 68.61
N ALA A 578 12.32 -35.58 67.27
CA ALA A 578 11.74 -36.44 66.23
C ALA A 578 10.20 -36.66 66.10
N GLY A 579 9.67 -36.35 64.90
CA GLY A 579 8.61 -37.13 64.25
C GLY A 579 7.50 -36.38 63.49
N LEU A 580 7.67 -36.25 62.16
CA LEU A 580 6.64 -36.22 61.08
C LEU A 580 5.54 -35.13 60.99
N GLY A 581 5.32 -34.68 59.74
CA GLY A 581 4.10 -34.00 59.22
C GLY A 581 4.29 -32.49 59.01
N LEU A 582 4.65 -32.00 57.82
CA LEU A 582 3.78 -31.73 56.65
C LEU A 582 2.47 -30.99 56.97
N VAL A 583 2.37 -29.80 56.38
CA VAL A 583 1.19 -28.96 56.08
C VAL A 583 0.82 -27.84 57.07
N ALA A 584 0.80 -26.64 56.46
CA ALA A 584 0.03 -25.44 56.76
C ALA A 584 0.44 -24.56 57.94
N LEU A 585 1.04 -23.42 57.59
CA LEU A 585 0.58 -22.11 58.07
C LEU A 585 1.01 -21.03 57.06
N ASN A 586 0.10 -20.73 56.14
CA ASN A 586 -0.11 -19.37 55.66
C ASN A 586 -0.40 -18.52 56.90
N ASP A 587 0.42 -17.51 57.19
CA ASP A 587 -0.03 -16.12 57.15
C ASP A 587 1.13 -15.16 57.48
N LEU A 588 0.96 -13.91 57.05
CA LEU A 588 1.71 -12.71 57.44
C LEU A 588 2.94 -12.31 56.60
N GLN A 589 2.66 -11.66 55.46
CA GLN A 589 3.32 -10.37 55.19
C GLN A 589 2.46 -9.47 54.30
N SER A 590 1.86 -8.48 54.95
CA SER A 590 1.14 -7.36 54.34
C SER A 590 2.12 -6.22 54.01
N MET A 591 1.77 -5.48 52.95
CA MET A 591 2.18 -4.09 52.59
C MET A 591 3.54 -3.94 51.88
N ALA A 592 3.72 -3.17 50.79
CA ALA A 592 2.82 -2.32 50.00
C ALA A 592 3.43 -2.03 48.60
N ARG A 593 2.55 -1.61 47.69
CA ARG A 593 2.66 -1.17 46.27
C ARG A 593 3.84 -0.27 45.89
N GLU A 594 4.20 -0.30 44.60
CA GLU A 594 4.03 0.85 43.69
C GLU A 594 3.67 0.37 42.27
N GLU A 595 2.86 1.17 41.58
CA GLU A 595 2.26 1.00 40.25
C GLU A 595 3.24 1.32 39.11
N GLY A 596 2.89 0.89 37.90
CA GLY A 596 3.02 1.77 36.73
C GLY A 596 3.60 1.13 35.47
N GLU A 597 2.96 1.48 34.35
CA GLU A 597 3.24 1.12 32.94
C GLU A 597 2.55 -0.18 32.48
N GLY A 598 1.63 -0.20 31.51
CA GLY A 598 1.26 0.82 30.53
C GLY A 598 0.92 0.11 29.21
N MET A 599 -0.35 -0.28 29.07
CA MET A 599 -1.16 -0.27 27.83
C MET A 599 -0.47 -0.53 26.48
N GLU A 600 -0.76 -1.68 25.87
CA GLU A 600 -0.99 -1.74 24.40
C GLU A 600 -2.20 -2.65 24.11
N THR A 601 -3.25 -2.02 23.60
CA THR A 601 -4.43 -2.65 23.01
C THR A 601 -4.09 -3.11 21.60
N THR A 602 -4.11 -4.41 21.34
CA THR A 602 -4.44 -4.93 20.00
C THR A 602 -5.41 -6.10 20.13
N GLU A 603 -6.47 -5.99 19.33
CA GLU A 603 -7.55 -6.96 19.21
C GLU A 603 -7.00 -8.31 18.74
N THR A 604 -7.18 -9.35 19.54
CA THR A 604 -7.24 -10.74 19.05
C THR A 604 -8.28 -11.48 19.87
N GLU A 605 -9.37 -11.82 19.21
CA GLU A 605 -10.32 -12.83 19.65
C GLU A 605 -9.54 -14.10 20.02
N ASN A 606 -9.57 -14.46 21.30
CA ASN A 606 -9.35 -15.81 21.76
C ASN A 606 -10.15 -16.03 23.05
N PHE A 607 -10.80 -17.20 23.07
CA PHE A 607 -11.82 -17.61 24.00
C PHE A 607 -11.35 -17.66 25.47
N SER A 608 -12.30 -17.34 26.36
CA SER A 608 -12.42 -17.75 27.77
C SER A 608 -11.65 -16.96 28.85
N PRO A 609 -12.37 -16.21 29.72
CA PRO A 609 -12.07 -16.13 31.14
C PRO A 609 -12.84 -17.23 31.89
N ALA A 610 -12.11 -17.92 32.77
CA ALA A 610 -12.63 -18.94 33.67
C ALA A 610 -13.76 -18.38 34.54
N LEU A 611 -14.98 -18.80 34.21
CA LEU A 611 -16.15 -18.73 35.09
C LEU A 611 -15.85 -19.51 36.36
N ALA A 612 -16.05 -18.86 37.50
CA ALA A 612 -16.27 -19.55 38.77
C ALA A 612 -17.35 -20.62 38.58
N PRO A 613 -17.16 -21.87 39.03
CA PRO A 613 -18.15 -22.92 38.84
C PRO A 613 -19.45 -22.57 39.57
N LEU A 614 -20.53 -22.39 38.81
CA LEU A 614 -21.88 -22.34 39.35
C LEU A 614 -22.19 -23.69 40.01
N LEU A 615 -22.48 -23.64 41.32
CA LEU A 615 -22.98 -24.77 42.11
C LEU A 615 -24.33 -25.23 41.54
N SER A 616 -24.51 -26.55 41.38
CA SER A 616 -25.71 -27.12 40.79
C SER A 616 -26.88 -27.12 41.77
N LEU A 617 -28.10 -27.01 41.24
CA LEU A 617 -29.36 -26.97 42.00
C LEU A 617 -29.57 -28.20 42.91
N GLU A 618 -28.94 -29.34 42.61
CA GLU A 618 -29.00 -30.53 43.47
C GLU A 618 -28.15 -30.38 44.74
N GLN A 619 -27.04 -29.61 44.72
CA GLN A 619 -26.21 -29.36 45.89
C GLN A 619 -26.79 -28.30 46.83
N LEU A 620 -27.69 -27.44 46.33
CA LEU A 620 -28.42 -26.45 47.13
C LEU A 620 -29.62 -27.07 47.88
N LEU A 621 -30.15 -28.20 47.39
CA LEU A 621 -31.30 -28.90 47.98
C LEU A 621 -30.90 -29.97 49.02
N THR A 622 -29.59 -30.24 49.17
CA THR A 622 -29.04 -31.17 50.17
C THR A 622 -28.36 -30.49 51.36
N SER A 623 -28.41 -29.16 51.48
CA SER A 623 -27.90 -28.45 52.65
C SER A 623 -28.85 -28.61 53.86
N PRO A 624 -28.37 -28.98 55.05
CA PRO A 624 -29.20 -29.04 56.26
C PRO A 624 -29.77 -27.65 56.66
N ASP A 625 -31.02 -27.66 57.16
CA ASP A 625 -31.87 -26.54 57.60
C ASP A 625 -31.14 -25.48 58.49
N PRO A 626 -31.24 -24.16 58.18
CA PRO A 626 -30.56 -23.09 58.92
C PRO A 626 -31.28 -22.75 60.24
N LYS A 627 -31.15 -23.62 61.24
CA LYS A 627 -31.60 -23.32 62.61
C LYS A 627 -30.54 -23.43 63.69
N GLN A 628 -29.28 -23.71 63.35
CA GLN A 628 -28.19 -23.74 64.31
C GLN A 628 -26.89 -23.24 63.70
N GLU A 629 -26.71 -21.92 63.67
CA GLU A 629 -25.37 -21.33 63.79
C GLU A 629 -25.37 -20.24 64.86
N PRO A 630 -24.29 -20.11 65.66
CA PRO A 630 -24.16 -19.08 66.68
C PRO A 630 -24.09 -17.72 65.99
N PHE A 631 -24.87 -16.77 66.49
CA PHE A 631 -24.80 -15.36 66.12
C PHE A 631 -23.37 -14.84 66.36
N VAL A 632 -22.55 -14.80 65.31
CA VAL A 632 -21.26 -14.12 65.33
C VAL A 632 -21.56 -12.65 65.22
N TRP A 633 -21.35 -11.91 66.31
CA TRP A 633 -21.33 -10.46 66.30
C TRP A 633 -20.30 -9.99 65.27
N THR A 634 -20.73 -9.65 64.07
CA THR A 634 -19.96 -8.74 63.23
C THR A 634 -19.93 -7.43 63.98
N VAL A 635 -18.76 -7.12 64.56
CA VAL A 635 -18.49 -5.84 65.21
C VAL A 635 -19.02 -4.75 64.28
N GLU A 636 -20.01 -4.00 64.75
CA GLU A 636 -20.53 -2.85 64.01
C GLU A 636 -19.32 -1.97 63.70
N PRO A 637 -19.06 -1.67 62.40
CA PRO A 637 -17.90 -0.86 62.03
C PRO A 637 -17.99 0.45 62.79
N THR A 638 -16.92 0.77 63.51
CA THR A 638 -16.91 1.96 64.37
C THR A 638 -17.17 3.20 63.52
N LYS A 639 -17.81 4.22 64.11
CA LYS A 639 -18.15 5.47 63.41
C LYS A 639 -16.95 6.05 62.66
N ASP A 640 -15.75 5.93 63.23
CA ASP A 640 -14.50 6.41 62.64
C ASP A 640 -14.06 5.58 61.43
N GLU A 641 -14.23 4.25 61.45
CA GLU A 641 -14.00 3.39 60.27
C GLU A 641 -14.97 3.69 59.13
N LEU A 642 -16.23 3.99 59.46
CA LEU A 642 -17.22 4.40 58.47
C LEU A 642 -16.89 5.77 57.88
N ILE A 643 -16.42 6.73 58.69
CA ILE A 643 -15.94 8.03 58.22
C ILE A 643 -14.69 7.87 57.34
N GLN A 644 -13.78 6.97 57.70
CA GLN A 644 -12.57 6.71 56.92
C GLN A 644 -12.89 6.05 55.57
N LYS A 645 -13.80 5.07 55.56
CA LYS A 645 -14.30 4.44 54.32
C LYS A 645 -15.06 5.45 53.45
N LEU A 646 -15.91 6.28 54.06
CA LEU A 646 -16.64 7.32 53.34
C LEU A 646 -15.68 8.34 52.74
N THR A 647 -14.72 8.87 53.50
CA THR A 647 -13.73 9.84 52.98
C THR A 647 -12.82 9.24 51.91
N THR A 648 -12.49 7.96 51.99
CA THR A 648 -11.72 7.27 50.95
C THR A 648 -12.55 7.05 49.68
N ALA A 649 -13.82 6.66 49.83
CA ALA A 649 -14.76 6.55 48.72
C ALA A 649 -15.06 7.90 48.07
N THR A 650 -15.22 8.97 48.86
CA THR A 650 -15.42 10.33 48.37
C THR A 650 -14.20 10.81 47.59
N ARG A 651 -12.97 10.62 48.10
CA ARG A 651 -11.74 10.95 47.36
C ARG A 651 -11.59 10.13 46.06
N SER A 652 -11.93 8.85 46.10
CA SER A 652 -11.93 8.00 44.90
C SER A 652 -12.97 8.46 43.87
N MET A 653 -14.14 8.88 44.33
CA MET A 653 -15.20 9.41 43.47
C MET A 653 -14.81 10.74 42.85
N GLU A 654 -14.21 11.66 43.62
CA GLU A 654 -13.66 12.92 43.13
C GLU A 654 -12.60 12.69 42.05
N HIS A 655 -11.67 11.75 42.28
CA HIS A 655 -10.65 11.39 41.29
C HIS A 655 -11.27 10.82 40.00
N MET A 656 -12.23 9.88 40.10
CA MET A 656 -12.94 9.36 38.92
C MET A 656 -13.70 10.46 38.17
N ASN A 657 -14.27 11.42 38.89
CA ASN A 657 -15.00 12.53 38.27
C ASN A 657 -14.04 13.51 37.57
N SER A 658 -12.85 13.76 38.14
CA SER A 658 -11.78 14.51 37.46
C SER A 658 -11.30 13.81 36.19
N LEU A 659 -11.06 12.49 36.25
CA LEU A 659 -10.69 11.71 35.07
C LEU A 659 -11.81 11.75 34.03
N LEU A 660 -13.08 11.64 34.45
CA LEU A 660 -14.21 11.73 33.53
C LEU A 660 -14.22 13.09 32.81
N HIS A 661 -14.08 14.20 33.54
CA HIS A 661 -14.03 15.52 32.91
C HIS A 661 -12.81 15.70 31.99
N GLU A 662 -11.65 15.15 32.34
CA GLU A 662 -10.49 15.15 31.45
C GLU A 662 -10.74 14.31 30.19
N THR A 663 -11.39 13.15 30.31
CA THR A 663 -11.80 12.33 29.14
C THR A 663 -12.87 13.02 28.30
N GLU A 664 -13.83 13.73 28.90
CA GLU A 664 -14.85 14.50 28.19
C GLU A 664 -14.22 15.68 27.43
N ALA A 665 -13.27 16.39 28.06
CA ALA A 665 -12.56 17.51 27.45
C ALA A 665 -11.68 17.04 26.28
N THR A 666 -10.93 15.95 26.45
CA THR A 666 -10.13 15.36 25.35
C THR A 666 -11.01 14.87 24.22
N ASN A 667 -12.16 14.25 24.51
CA ASN A 667 -13.12 13.81 23.49
C ASN A 667 -13.74 15.00 22.73
N ALA A 668 -14.05 16.12 23.41
CA ALA A 668 -14.51 17.34 22.75
C ALA A 668 -13.47 17.89 21.77
N VAL A 669 -12.19 17.93 22.17
CA VAL A 669 -11.08 18.34 21.29
C VAL A 669 -10.92 17.40 20.10
N LEU A 670 -11.00 16.08 20.31
CA LEU A 670 -10.94 15.10 19.23
C LEU A 670 -12.11 15.26 18.25
N MET A 671 -13.32 15.54 18.74
CA MET A 671 -14.47 15.82 17.88
C MET A 671 -14.25 17.09 17.04
N GLU A 672 -13.68 18.15 17.60
CA GLU A 672 -13.34 19.37 16.85
C GLU A 672 -12.23 19.13 15.82
N GLN A 673 -11.21 18.33 16.16
CA GLN A 673 -10.19 17.92 15.19
C GLN A 673 -10.79 17.10 14.04
N ILE A 674 -11.73 16.19 14.33
CA ILE A 674 -12.43 15.41 13.30
C ILE A 674 -13.24 16.32 12.38
N THR A 675 -13.93 17.33 12.90
CA THR A 675 -14.69 18.27 12.07
C THR A 675 -13.76 19.14 11.22
N LEU A 676 -12.65 19.63 11.79
CA LEU A 676 -11.63 20.38 11.07
C LEU A 676 -10.99 19.53 9.96
N LEU A 677 -10.51 18.33 10.26
CA LEU A 677 -9.93 17.41 9.28
C LEU A 677 -10.92 17.06 8.16
N LYS A 678 -12.18 16.76 8.49
CA LYS A 678 -13.22 16.52 7.48
C LYS A 678 -13.45 17.74 6.60
N SER A 679 -13.45 18.95 7.16
CA SER A 679 -13.60 20.18 6.37
C SER A 679 -12.39 20.45 5.48
N GLU A 680 -11.18 20.14 5.97
CA GLU A 680 -9.93 20.28 5.24
C GLU A 680 -9.80 19.27 4.10
N VAL A 681 -10.15 18.00 4.32
CA VAL A 681 -10.22 16.97 3.26
C VAL A 681 -11.19 17.41 2.17
N ARG A 682 -12.41 17.84 2.54
CA ARG A 682 -13.38 18.37 1.58
C ARG A 682 -12.89 19.63 0.88
N ARG A 683 -12.02 20.44 1.51
CA ARG A 683 -11.41 21.63 0.89
C ARG A 683 -10.35 21.22 -0.14
N LEU A 684 -9.53 20.23 0.19
CA LEU A 684 -8.49 19.68 -0.68
C LEU A 684 -9.08 18.96 -1.89
N GLU A 685 -10.11 18.14 -1.71
CA GLU A 685 -10.85 17.48 -2.81
C GLU A 685 -11.40 18.51 -3.81
N ARG A 686 -12.08 19.55 -3.31
CA ARG A 686 -12.58 20.66 -4.15
C ARG A 686 -11.44 21.46 -4.81
N ASN A 687 -10.26 21.53 -4.20
CA ASN A 687 -9.10 22.19 -4.80
C ASN A 687 -8.52 21.35 -5.95
N GLN A 688 -8.36 20.04 -5.75
CA GLN A 688 -7.93 19.11 -6.78
C GLN A 688 -8.88 19.08 -7.98
N GLU A 689 -10.20 19.12 -7.72
CA GLU A 689 -11.19 19.23 -8.79
C GLU A 689 -11.11 20.56 -9.54
N ARG A 690 -10.81 21.67 -8.84
CA ARG A 690 -10.52 22.97 -9.49
C ARG A 690 -9.30 22.90 -10.41
N GLU A 691 -8.23 22.24 -9.99
CA GLU A 691 -7.03 22.05 -10.82
C GLU A 691 -7.34 21.36 -12.15
N LYS A 692 -8.22 20.35 -12.15
CA LYS A 692 -8.69 19.70 -13.38
C LYS A 692 -9.43 20.66 -14.32
N SER A 693 -10.02 21.72 -13.77
CA SER A 693 -10.75 22.74 -14.53
C SER A 693 -9.92 24.00 -14.88
N VAL A 694 -8.64 24.07 -14.49
CA VAL A 694 -7.74 25.22 -14.74
C VAL A 694 -7.54 25.52 -16.24
N ALA A 695 -7.62 24.51 -17.11
CA ALA A 695 -7.57 24.72 -18.56
C ALA A 695 -8.74 25.59 -19.08
N ASN A 696 -9.82 25.71 -18.30
CA ASN A 696 -11.03 26.45 -18.66
C ASN A 696 -11.11 27.85 -18.02
N LEU A 697 -10.00 28.41 -17.52
CA LEU A 697 -10.01 29.73 -16.85
C LEU A 697 -10.55 30.86 -17.73
N GLU A 698 -10.28 30.86 -19.04
CA GLU A 698 -10.83 31.88 -19.95
C GLU A 698 -12.34 31.72 -20.14
N TYR A 699 -12.84 30.48 -20.16
CA TYR A 699 -14.27 30.20 -20.18
C TYR A 699 -14.95 30.62 -18.86
N LEU A 700 -14.35 30.28 -17.73
CA LEU A 700 -14.81 30.69 -16.40
C LEU A 700 -14.87 32.21 -16.26
N LYS A 701 -13.85 32.92 -16.76
CA LYS A 701 -13.83 34.39 -16.83
C LYS A 701 -15.05 34.93 -17.60
N ASN A 702 -15.36 34.35 -18.76
CA ASN A 702 -16.53 34.77 -19.55
C ASN A 702 -17.86 34.47 -18.86
N VAL A 703 -17.97 33.31 -18.21
CA VAL A 703 -19.14 32.90 -17.42
C VAL A 703 -19.33 33.82 -16.20
N LEU A 704 -18.26 34.15 -15.49
CA LEU A 704 -18.28 35.09 -14.35
C LEU A 704 -18.65 36.51 -14.82
N LEU A 705 -18.14 36.96 -15.97
CA LEU A 705 -18.52 38.24 -16.56
C LEU A 705 -20.02 38.28 -16.87
N GLN A 706 -20.55 37.21 -17.48
CA GLN A 706 -21.99 37.08 -17.75
C GLN A 706 -22.81 37.00 -16.45
N PHE A 707 -22.30 36.33 -15.42
CA PHE A 707 -22.97 36.23 -14.12
C PHE A 707 -23.07 37.58 -13.40
N ILE A 708 -22.11 38.48 -13.58
CA ILE A 708 -22.13 39.83 -13.00
C ILE A 708 -22.99 40.79 -13.83
N LEU A 709 -22.99 40.66 -15.17
CA LEU A 709 -23.64 41.61 -16.08
C LEU A 709 -25.13 41.35 -16.34
N ARG A 710 -25.67 40.18 -15.96
CA ARG A 710 -27.05 39.75 -16.29
C ARG A 710 -27.95 39.60 -15.07
N SER A 711 -29.26 39.78 -15.25
CA SER A 711 -30.25 39.88 -14.16
C SER A 711 -31.02 38.57 -13.92
N GLY A 712 -31.17 38.20 -12.65
CA GLY A 712 -32.18 37.24 -12.15
C GLY A 712 -32.10 35.82 -12.71
N SER A 713 -32.95 35.50 -13.69
CA SER A 713 -33.13 34.14 -14.21
C SER A 713 -31.90 33.58 -14.92
N GLU A 714 -31.21 34.42 -15.69
CA GLU A 714 -29.98 34.02 -16.41
C GLU A 714 -28.81 33.84 -15.44
N ARG A 715 -28.80 34.56 -14.32
CA ARG A 715 -27.78 34.43 -13.27
C ARG A 715 -27.90 33.09 -12.52
N GLN A 716 -29.13 32.62 -12.30
CA GLN A 716 -29.40 31.29 -11.74
C GLN A 716 -28.99 30.16 -12.71
N ALA A 717 -29.19 30.35 -14.01
CA ALA A 717 -28.79 29.37 -15.02
C ALA A 717 -27.27 29.16 -15.11
N LEU A 718 -26.48 30.18 -14.75
CA LEU A 718 -25.01 30.12 -14.73
C LEU A 718 -24.43 29.53 -13.42
N LEU A 719 -25.23 29.44 -12.35
CA LEU A 719 -24.79 28.93 -11.04
C LEU A 719 -24.27 27.49 -11.06
N PRO A 720 -24.91 26.53 -11.77
CA PRO A 720 -24.38 25.18 -11.92
C PRO A 720 -23.01 25.15 -12.63
N VAL A 721 -22.81 26.03 -13.62
CA VAL A 721 -21.55 26.14 -14.37
C VAL A 721 -20.45 26.73 -13.49
N ILE A 722 -20.76 27.75 -12.70
CA ILE A 722 -19.82 28.34 -11.74
C ILE A 722 -19.50 27.35 -10.63
N HIS A 723 -20.49 26.61 -10.13
CA HIS A 723 -20.29 25.59 -9.10
C HIS A 723 -19.41 24.44 -9.57
N THR A 724 -19.59 23.97 -10.81
CA THR A 724 -18.77 22.89 -11.38
C THR A 724 -17.34 23.34 -11.68
N MET A 725 -17.13 24.59 -12.10
CA MET A 725 -15.79 25.12 -12.41
C MET A 725 -15.02 25.59 -11.17
N LEU A 726 -15.71 26.12 -10.14
CA LEU A 726 -15.07 26.63 -8.91
C LEU A 726 -15.18 25.68 -7.72
N GLN A 727 -15.94 24.60 -7.84
CA GLN A 727 -16.19 23.63 -6.77
C GLN A 727 -16.57 24.32 -5.45
N LEU A 728 -17.63 25.13 -5.55
CA LEU A 728 -18.14 25.92 -4.44
C LEU A 728 -18.61 25.01 -3.30
N SER A 729 -18.34 25.41 -2.07
CA SER A 729 -18.91 24.78 -0.88
C SER A 729 -20.44 24.91 -0.89
N PRO A 730 -21.17 24.06 -0.15
CA PRO A 730 -22.61 24.20 0.01
C PRO A 730 -23.02 25.61 0.50
N GLU A 731 -22.23 26.19 1.40
CA GLU A 731 -22.42 27.55 1.92
C GLU A 731 -22.18 28.62 0.85
N GLU A 732 -21.11 28.50 0.06
CA GLU A 732 -20.77 29.42 -1.03
C GLU A 732 -21.81 29.36 -2.15
N LYS A 733 -22.27 28.14 -2.48
CA LYS A 733 -23.35 27.90 -3.44
C LYS A 733 -24.67 28.51 -2.94
N SER A 734 -24.99 28.35 -1.65
CA SER A 734 -26.17 28.95 -1.04
C SER A 734 -26.10 30.48 -1.07
N LYS A 735 -24.95 31.07 -0.75
CA LYS A 735 -24.74 32.54 -0.84
C LYS A 735 -24.89 33.06 -2.27
N LEU A 736 -24.29 32.38 -3.24
CA LEU A 736 -24.42 32.76 -4.66
C LEU A 736 -25.84 32.56 -5.17
N ALA A 737 -26.56 31.52 -4.71
CA ALA A 737 -27.96 31.29 -5.05
C ALA A 737 -28.87 32.41 -4.51
N ALA A 738 -28.65 32.87 -3.27
CA ALA A 738 -29.36 34.01 -2.68
C ALA A 738 -29.12 35.30 -3.50
N ILE A 739 -27.85 35.56 -3.85
CA ILE A 739 -27.47 36.70 -4.71
C ILE A 739 -28.09 36.59 -6.12
N ALA A 740 -28.22 35.39 -6.68
CA ALA A 740 -28.83 35.15 -7.98
C ALA A 740 -30.37 35.23 -7.97
N GLN A 741 -31.01 35.00 -6.82
CA GLN A 741 -32.45 35.19 -6.60
C GLN A 741 -32.83 36.66 -6.39
N GLY A 742 -31.86 37.56 -6.25
CA GLY A 742 -32.13 38.98 -6.04
C GLY A 742 -32.58 39.30 -4.61
N GLU A 743 -32.31 38.41 -3.65
CA GLU A 743 -32.32 38.76 -2.23
C GLU A 743 -31.10 39.66 -1.95
N GLU A 744 -31.16 40.90 -2.43
CA GLU A 744 -30.44 41.98 -1.76
C GLU A 744 -31.01 42.07 -0.35
N GLU A 745 -30.12 42.02 0.64
CA GLU A 745 -30.36 42.65 1.93
C GLU A 745 -30.76 44.11 1.66
N ALA A 746 -32.06 44.36 1.65
CA ALA A 746 -32.60 45.66 1.97
C ALA A 746 -32.33 45.93 3.46
N SER A 747 -31.08 46.25 3.78
CA SER A 747 -30.70 46.91 5.02
C SER A 747 -29.27 47.45 4.87
N GLY A 748 -29.15 48.78 4.84
CA GLY A 748 -27.93 49.47 4.49
C GLY A 748 -26.74 49.12 5.38
N SER A 749 -25.65 48.69 4.75
CA SER A 749 -24.30 48.94 5.26
C SER A 749 -23.34 49.09 4.09
N ARG A 750 -23.27 50.32 3.56
CA ARG A 750 -22.09 50.76 2.78
C ARG A 750 -20.89 50.67 3.74
N GLY A 751 -20.02 49.68 3.50
CA GLY A 751 -18.62 49.76 3.94
C GLY A 751 -18.16 48.73 4.97
N SER A 752 -18.56 47.47 4.89
CA SER A 752 -17.75 46.37 5.46
C SER A 752 -16.91 45.73 4.35
N GLY A 753 -15.91 46.48 3.87
CA GLY A 753 -14.98 46.03 2.85
C GLY A 753 -13.56 46.10 3.39
N TRP A 754 -12.84 44.98 3.31
CA TRP A 754 -11.38 44.85 3.44
C TRP A 754 -10.75 45.08 4.83
N SER A 755 -11.38 45.83 5.74
CA SER A 755 -10.83 46.09 7.09
C SER A 755 -10.81 44.88 8.04
N SER A 756 -11.70 43.91 7.86
CA SER A 756 -11.86 42.75 8.76
C SER A 756 -10.68 41.77 8.70
N TYR A 757 -10.02 41.65 7.55
CA TYR A 757 -8.92 40.70 7.34
C TYR A 757 -7.56 41.18 7.89
N LEU A 758 -7.44 42.44 8.32
CA LEU A 758 -6.17 43.04 8.78
C LEU A 758 -5.94 42.92 10.30
N HIS A 759 -6.94 42.49 11.08
CA HIS A 759 -6.82 42.48 12.56
C HIS A 759 -5.99 41.34 13.15
N SER A 760 -5.57 40.33 12.36
CA SER A 760 -4.76 39.21 12.86
C SER A 760 -3.24 39.40 12.71
N TRP A 761 -2.77 40.53 12.16
CA TRP A 761 -1.34 40.76 11.88
C TRP A 761 -0.67 41.86 12.73
N SER A 762 -1.38 42.52 13.65
CA SER A 762 -0.77 43.53 14.53
C SER A 762 -0.55 42.99 15.95
N GLY A 763 0.45 42.13 16.11
CA GLY A 763 1.12 41.94 17.39
C GLY A 763 2.09 43.11 17.64
N ILE A 764 1.57 44.25 18.09
CA ILE A 764 2.32 45.34 18.78
C ILE A 764 1.30 46.09 19.66
N ARG A 765 1.18 45.63 20.90
CA ARG A 765 1.40 46.41 22.14
C ARG A 765 1.30 45.52 23.36
#